data_AF-A0A930SY31-F1
#
_entry.id   AF-A0A930SY31-F1
#
_cell.length_a   1.000
_cell.length_b   1.000
_cell.length_c   1.000
_cell.angle_alpha   90.00
_cell.angle_beta   90.00
_cell.angle_gamma   90.00
#
_symmetry.space_group_name_H-M   'P 1'
#
loop_
_entity.id
_entity.type
_entity.pdbx_description
1 polymer ?
#
loop_
_entity_poly.entity_id
_entity_poly.type
_entity_poly.pdbx_seq_one_letter_code
_entity_poly.pdbx_strand_id
1 'polypeptide(L)'
;MQHKTLFLIDGHAIAYRAFYGMQARRFQTRQGLPTGAVFGFARILFDLIRSYKPELLAVCFDTKDPTHRHEVYDNYKGHRKPPPDDLILQFPYMQQLVKALGMPLHQLSGYEADDLIGTLAVTAAEAGYDVRVVTGDRDLFQLINERIHILLPAKDNSGRFDDFGAEEVYQKYGYRPEQVVDFKALAGDASDNIPGVRGIGEKSALELLRVHGSLEAIYAAVAAKADSVPGKWRSKLESGHDDALLSQKLARILLDAPVHFDAEASHLGELKLPELMALLKELEFQSIERELPELLRYFRNSDADLLVLADTPPATERPLLRPEVNIPASLAEVEALLPQLQAGFAFDTETSGLIPLDTDLIGISLATEVSGEVKSWYLPFGHQLPEDAPQQLPLSETLALLQPVFADPDCPKCAHNAKFDMHVLSLHGLSITGLRDDTLLLDYLLEPDSRHGLKELAWTHLGLEMQPISDLIGSGRKQITMAEVPMQQAAVYAAADAVATWMLQQKLTPLLAKAGCESLYRSIEMPLLSVLAQMEQNGIALDLPFLAELSQQLDVQLRQLEGEVMQVAEAPFNLNSPQQLSKVLFEDLNLPSKGIKKNKTGAYSTDVKILEKLRPFHPVIDQILEYRQLAKLKSTYVDAMPQLVNRHTGRLHTTFNQLGAITGRLSSTEPNLQNIPIRTELGRQMRKAFVASSPELRLVSLDYSQIELRLLAHFSEDPRFVEAFQADRDIHAQTAIELFNLSDIALVSSEMRRIAKTTNFGIVYGQSAYGLAQTLGISNGEASKIIQRFKERYSGIEAYMQQTLDFARAHGYVETLSGRRRLLPEINNPNRMTRELNERMAINSPLQGSASDLIKQAMIEIQAWIEAEQLSARLLLQVHDELLFEIPAADLDVIVPGIQQRMEQVVPLRVPLKVDVHSGLNWMEAK
;
A
#
# COMPACT_ATOMS: atom_id res chain seq x y z
N MET A 1 31.45 36.07 -9.35
CA MET A 1 30.07 36.52 -9.65
C MET A 1 29.25 35.27 -9.89
N GLN A 2 28.13 35.09 -9.20
CA GLN A 2 27.23 33.95 -9.42
C GLN A 2 26.60 34.11 -10.81
N HIS A 3 26.81 33.14 -11.70
CA HIS A 3 26.16 33.14 -13.01
C HIS A 3 24.65 32.91 -12.81
N LYS A 4 23.81 33.69 -13.50
CA LYS A 4 22.36 33.49 -13.47
C LYS A 4 22.02 32.21 -14.23
N THR A 5 21.08 31.43 -13.71
CA THR A 5 20.68 30.14 -14.28
C THR A 5 19.31 30.21 -14.93
N LEU A 6 19.21 29.77 -16.19
CA LEU A 6 17.96 29.59 -16.93
C LEU A 6 17.47 28.14 -16.84
N PHE A 7 16.20 27.95 -16.48
CA PHE A 7 15.55 26.64 -16.48
C PHE A 7 14.63 26.47 -17.69
N LEU A 8 14.90 25.47 -18.54
CA LEU A 8 14.07 25.17 -19.71
C LEU A 8 13.32 23.87 -19.48
N ILE A 9 11.99 23.88 -19.47
CA ILE A 9 11.17 22.73 -19.11
C ILE A 9 10.51 22.18 -20.37
N ASP A 10 10.70 20.89 -20.61
CA ASP A 10 10.01 20.15 -21.66
C ASP A 10 8.60 19.72 -21.19
N GLY A 11 7.60 20.50 -21.58
CA GLY A 11 6.22 20.31 -21.18
C GLY A 11 5.67 18.94 -21.58
N HIS A 12 6.01 18.43 -22.77
CA HIS A 12 5.48 17.15 -23.24
C HIS A 12 6.17 15.96 -22.55
N ALA A 13 7.49 15.93 -22.46
CA ALA A 13 8.16 14.82 -21.79
C ALA A 13 7.79 14.73 -20.31
N ILE A 14 7.66 15.87 -19.63
CA ILE A 14 7.21 15.91 -18.23
C ILE A 14 5.75 15.48 -18.11
N ALA A 15 4.86 15.87 -19.03
CA ALA A 15 3.47 15.43 -19.05
C ALA A 15 3.32 13.90 -19.21
N TYR A 16 4.03 13.29 -20.18
CA TYR A 16 4.04 11.84 -20.36
C TYR A 16 4.58 11.13 -19.12
N ARG A 17 5.65 11.67 -18.54
CA ARG A 17 6.23 11.12 -17.31
C ARG A 17 5.22 11.18 -16.16
N ALA A 18 4.56 12.31 -15.97
CA ALA A 18 3.55 12.50 -14.93
C ALA A 18 2.39 11.52 -15.12
N PHE A 19 1.90 11.34 -16.35
CA PHE A 19 0.83 10.39 -16.68
C PHE A 19 1.18 8.96 -16.25
N TYR A 20 2.33 8.43 -16.68
CA TYR A 20 2.73 7.07 -16.33
C TYR A 20 3.13 6.92 -14.85
N GLY A 21 3.69 7.96 -14.22
CA GLY A 21 4.01 7.97 -12.80
C GLY A 21 2.77 7.96 -11.90
N MET A 22 1.67 8.54 -12.38
CA MET A 22 0.40 8.66 -11.64
C MET A 22 -0.65 7.61 -12.05
N GLN A 23 -0.36 6.78 -13.06
CA GLN A 23 -1.29 5.78 -13.60
C GLN A 23 -1.81 4.78 -12.55
N ALA A 24 -1.03 4.49 -11.51
CA ALA A 24 -1.44 3.61 -10.42
C ALA A 24 -2.45 4.27 -9.45
N ARG A 25 -2.50 5.60 -9.37
CA ARG A 25 -3.29 6.37 -8.39
C ARG A 25 -4.67 6.81 -8.90
N ARG A 26 -4.91 6.73 -10.22
CA ARG A 26 -6.23 6.92 -10.86
C ARG A 26 -7.00 8.16 -10.41
N PHE A 27 -6.34 9.31 -10.41
CA PHE A 27 -7.00 10.57 -10.09
C PHE A 27 -7.96 11.00 -11.20
N GLN A 28 -9.20 11.22 -10.81
CA GLN A 28 -10.27 11.78 -11.62
C GLN A 28 -11.16 12.67 -10.76
N THR A 29 -11.77 13.69 -11.36
CA THR A 29 -12.77 14.51 -10.66
C THR A 29 -14.08 13.74 -10.46
N ARG A 30 -15.00 14.26 -9.66
CA ARG A 30 -16.36 13.70 -9.50
C ARG A 30 -17.15 13.60 -10.80
N GLN A 31 -16.79 14.41 -11.80
CA GLN A 31 -17.41 14.42 -13.13
C GLN A 31 -16.73 13.46 -14.11
N GLY A 32 -15.72 12.70 -13.66
CA GLY A 32 -15.00 11.72 -14.47
C GLY A 32 -13.89 12.29 -15.35
N LEU A 33 -13.46 13.54 -15.13
CA LEU A 33 -12.31 14.11 -15.83
C LEU A 33 -11.01 13.50 -15.27
N PRO A 34 -10.15 12.84 -16.08
CA PRO A 34 -8.86 12.36 -15.62
C PRO A 34 -7.94 13.53 -15.26
N THR A 35 -7.32 13.50 -14.08
CA THR A 35 -6.48 14.61 -13.58
C THR A 35 -5.08 14.16 -13.13
N GLY A 36 -4.79 12.86 -13.16
CA GLY A 36 -3.53 12.31 -12.66
C GLY A 36 -2.26 12.89 -13.30
N ALA A 37 -2.26 13.13 -14.60
CA ALA A 37 -1.10 13.71 -15.28
C ALA A 37 -0.92 15.18 -14.93
N VAL A 38 -2.01 15.97 -14.88
CA VAL A 38 -1.94 17.39 -14.47
C VAL A 38 -1.44 17.51 -13.04
N PHE A 39 -1.89 16.64 -12.13
CA PHE A 39 -1.42 16.61 -10.74
C PHE A 39 0.07 16.30 -10.65
N GLY A 40 0.53 15.24 -11.35
CA GLY A 40 1.94 14.87 -11.36
C GLY A 40 2.82 15.95 -11.99
N PHE A 41 2.33 16.59 -13.05
CA PHE A 41 3.01 17.71 -13.71
C PHE A 41 3.16 18.91 -12.76
N ALA A 42 2.08 19.30 -12.08
CA ALA A 42 2.10 20.35 -11.07
C ALA A 42 3.11 20.08 -9.95
N ARG A 43 3.15 18.83 -9.44
CA ARG A 43 4.10 18.43 -8.39
C ARG A 43 5.56 18.56 -8.85
N ILE A 44 5.88 18.11 -10.06
CA ILE A 44 7.25 18.23 -10.61
C ILE A 44 7.64 19.72 -10.73
N LEU A 45 6.73 20.59 -11.19
CA LEU A 45 7.01 22.03 -11.26
C LEU A 45 7.24 22.64 -9.87
N PHE A 46 6.43 22.27 -8.88
CA PHE A 46 6.60 22.76 -7.51
C PHE A 46 7.88 22.27 -6.86
N ASP A 47 8.25 21.01 -7.07
CA ASP A 47 9.51 20.46 -6.58
C ASP A 47 10.72 21.17 -7.21
N LEU A 48 10.63 21.52 -8.49
CA LEU A 48 11.65 22.33 -9.19
C LEU A 48 11.77 23.71 -8.55
N ILE A 49 10.65 24.42 -8.36
CA ILE A 49 10.61 25.75 -7.76
C ILE A 49 11.18 25.73 -6.33
N ARG A 50 10.76 24.77 -5.50
CA ARG A 50 11.24 24.62 -4.11
C ARG A 50 12.73 24.33 -4.05
N SER A 51 13.22 23.44 -4.92
CA SER A 51 14.60 22.96 -4.87
C SER A 51 15.60 23.97 -5.43
N TYR A 52 15.24 24.66 -6.51
CA TYR A 52 16.18 25.48 -7.28
C TYR A 52 15.88 26.99 -7.24
N LYS A 53 14.67 27.40 -6.83
CA LYS A 53 14.24 28.81 -6.76
C LYS A 53 14.60 29.61 -8.03
N PRO A 54 14.16 29.14 -9.21
CA PRO A 54 14.58 29.72 -10.48
C PRO A 54 14.09 31.16 -10.64
N GLU A 55 15.00 32.08 -10.98
CA GLU A 55 14.64 33.44 -11.38
C GLU A 55 14.24 33.55 -12.86
N LEU A 56 14.83 32.68 -13.69
CA LEU A 56 14.65 32.60 -15.13
C LEU A 56 14.18 31.20 -15.50
N LEU A 57 13.01 31.09 -16.14
CA LEU A 57 12.51 29.80 -16.63
C LEU A 57 11.59 29.97 -17.84
N ALA A 58 11.47 28.92 -18.64
CA ALA A 58 10.44 28.81 -19.67
C ALA A 58 10.00 27.36 -19.89
N VAL A 59 8.75 27.18 -20.32
CA VAL A 59 8.18 25.86 -20.65
C VAL A 59 7.92 25.77 -22.14
N CYS A 60 8.47 24.74 -22.79
CA CYS A 60 8.27 24.47 -24.21
C CYS A 60 7.27 23.33 -24.42
N PHE A 61 6.38 23.46 -25.40
CA PHE A 61 5.44 22.39 -25.78
C PHE A 61 5.44 22.23 -27.31
N ASP A 62 5.23 21.01 -27.79
CA ASP A 62 4.97 20.72 -29.19
C ASP A 62 3.65 21.35 -29.65
N THR A 63 3.57 21.62 -30.96
CA THR A 63 2.31 21.95 -31.64
C THR A 63 1.74 20.71 -32.35
N LYS A 64 0.50 20.79 -32.84
CA LYS A 64 -0.13 19.68 -33.60
C LYS A 64 0.31 19.64 -35.06
N ASP A 65 1.08 20.63 -35.52
CA ASP A 65 1.44 20.79 -36.91
C ASP A 65 2.62 19.86 -37.29
N PRO A 66 2.70 19.37 -38.54
CA PRO A 66 3.84 18.60 -39.01
C PRO A 66 5.14 19.39 -38.86
N THR A 67 6.20 18.70 -38.44
CA THR A 67 7.53 19.31 -38.25
C THR A 67 8.40 19.10 -39.48
N HIS A 68 9.50 19.84 -39.60
CA HIS A 68 10.49 19.66 -40.69
C HIS A 68 11.01 18.22 -40.84
N ARG A 69 11.00 17.42 -39.76
CA ARG A 69 11.38 16.00 -39.81
C ARG A 69 10.37 15.13 -40.57
N HIS A 70 9.08 15.48 -40.53
CA HIS A 70 8.04 14.78 -41.29
C HIS A 70 8.12 15.08 -42.80
N GLU A 71 8.66 16.23 -43.19
CA GLU A 71 8.93 16.56 -44.61
C GLU A 71 10.14 15.81 -45.17
N VAL A 72 11.10 15.45 -44.31
CA VAL A 72 12.34 14.75 -44.68
C VAL A 72 12.16 13.22 -44.68
N TYR A 73 11.27 12.69 -43.83
CA TYR A 73 10.99 11.25 -43.75
C TYR A 73 9.51 11.01 -43.38
N ASP A 74 8.71 10.60 -44.36
CA ASP A 74 7.25 10.38 -44.21
C ASP A 74 6.88 9.39 -43.09
N ASN A 75 7.78 8.46 -42.73
CA ASN A 75 7.56 7.47 -41.68
C ASN A 75 8.08 7.91 -40.30
N TYR A 76 8.60 9.13 -40.14
CA TYR A 76 9.06 9.65 -38.85
C TYR A 76 7.90 9.69 -37.85
N LYS A 77 8.09 9.12 -36.65
CA LYS A 77 7.03 8.88 -35.64
C LYS A 77 5.79 8.11 -36.16
N GLY A 78 5.80 7.55 -37.38
CA GLY A 78 4.64 6.91 -38.01
C GLY A 78 4.15 5.61 -37.36
N HIS A 79 5.00 4.94 -36.57
CA HIS A 79 4.64 3.78 -35.75
C HIS A 79 4.42 4.10 -34.27
N ARG A 80 4.56 5.38 -33.88
CA ARG A 80 4.36 5.81 -32.50
C ARG A 80 2.87 5.75 -32.19
N LYS A 81 2.50 5.05 -31.12
CA LYS A 81 1.12 5.03 -30.65
C LYS A 81 0.72 6.47 -30.27
N PRO A 82 -0.48 6.95 -30.63
CA PRO A 82 -0.94 8.24 -30.17
C PRO A 82 -0.96 8.28 -28.63
N PRO A 83 -0.76 9.45 -28.01
CA PRO A 83 -0.97 9.59 -26.57
C PRO A 83 -2.33 9.01 -26.16
N PRO A 84 -2.44 8.37 -24.98
CA PRO A 84 -3.72 7.89 -24.49
C PRO A 84 -4.75 9.02 -24.43
N ASP A 85 -6.02 8.72 -24.74
CA ASP A 85 -7.09 9.72 -24.78
C ASP A 85 -7.18 10.52 -23.46
N ASP A 86 -7.02 9.85 -22.32
CA ASP A 86 -6.98 10.48 -20.99
C ASP A 86 -5.87 11.53 -20.86
N LEU A 87 -4.70 11.32 -21.48
CA LEU A 87 -3.59 12.28 -21.46
C LEU A 87 -3.86 13.45 -22.40
N ILE A 88 -4.47 13.18 -23.56
CA ILE A 88 -4.82 14.23 -24.55
C ILE A 88 -5.75 15.27 -23.90
N LEU A 89 -6.74 14.82 -23.12
CA LEU A 89 -7.66 15.70 -22.39
C LEU A 89 -6.97 16.61 -21.36
N GLN A 90 -5.77 16.23 -20.89
CA GLN A 90 -5.07 16.90 -19.80
C GLN A 90 -4.06 17.97 -20.27
N PHE A 91 -3.60 17.93 -21.52
CA PHE A 91 -2.65 18.94 -22.03
C PHE A 91 -3.13 20.39 -21.92
N PRO A 92 -4.41 20.73 -22.25
CA PRO A 92 -4.89 22.11 -22.09
C PRO A 92 -4.79 22.61 -20.64
N TYR A 93 -5.10 21.75 -19.67
CA TYR A 93 -5.02 22.07 -18.25
C TYR A 93 -3.59 22.29 -17.76
N MET A 94 -2.61 21.56 -18.30
CA MET A 94 -1.19 21.80 -18.01
C MET A 94 -0.73 23.16 -18.55
N GLN A 95 -1.16 23.54 -19.76
CA GLN A 95 -0.83 24.85 -20.32
C GLN A 95 -1.50 25.99 -19.54
N GLN A 96 -2.74 25.79 -19.10
CA GLN A 96 -3.43 26.74 -18.20
C GLN A 96 -2.68 26.88 -16.88
N LEU A 97 -2.23 25.77 -16.29
CA LEU A 97 -1.43 25.77 -15.06
C LEU A 97 -0.13 26.56 -15.24
N VAL A 98 0.64 26.32 -16.30
CA VAL A 98 1.88 27.05 -16.61
C VAL A 98 1.62 28.55 -16.71
N LYS A 99 0.57 28.94 -17.44
CA LYS A 99 0.17 30.36 -17.58
C LYS A 99 -0.29 30.97 -16.25
N ALA A 100 -1.02 30.21 -15.44
CA ALA A 100 -1.49 30.66 -14.13
C ALA A 100 -0.34 30.84 -13.14
N LEU A 101 0.71 30.02 -13.25
CA LEU A 101 1.94 30.13 -12.48
C LEU A 101 2.87 31.27 -12.94
N GLY A 102 2.46 32.08 -13.92
CA GLY A 102 3.28 33.19 -14.44
C GLY A 102 4.51 32.73 -15.24
N MET A 103 4.55 31.47 -15.67
CA MET A 103 5.69 30.90 -16.38
C MET A 103 5.64 31.22 -17.89
N PRO A 104 6.73 31.73 -18.50
CA PRO A 104 6.84 31.89 -19.94
C PRO A 104 6.63 30.57 -20.68
N LEU A 105 5.82 30.60 -21.75
CA LEU A 105 5.47 29.42 -22.55
C LEU A 105 5.82 29.63 -24.02
N HIS A 106 6.63 28.73 -24.58
CA HIS A 106 7.04 28.74 -25.99
C HIS A 106 6.42 27.56 -26.75
N GLN A 107 5.82 27.88 -27.91
CA GLN A 107 5.27 26.93 -28.87
C GLN A 107 5.43 27.53 -30.26
N LEU A 108 5.89 26.74 -31.23
CA LEU A 108 6.10 27.21 -32.59
C LEU A 108 5.72 26.11 -33.59
N SER A 109 4.92 26.48 -34.60
CA SER A 109 4.56 25.56 -35.68
C SER A 109 5.78 25.19 -36.53
N GLY A 110 5.90 23.93 -36.93
CA GLY A 110 7.02 23.41 -37.74
C GLY A 110 8.24 22.92 -36.94
N TYR A 111 8.30 23.21 -35.63
CA TYR A 111 9.40 22.84 -34.73
C TYR A 111 8.90 22.02 -33.53
N GLU A 112 9.73 21.11 -33.02
CA GLU A 112 9.45 20.35 -31.79
C GLU A 112 9.89 21.15 -30.56
N ALA A 113 9.34 20.82 -29.38
CA ALA A 113 9.73 21.44 -28.12
C ALA A 113 11.24 21.29 -27.88
N ASP A 114 11.83 20.16 -28.29
CA ASP A 114 13.27 19.90 -28.21
C ASP A 114 14.10 20.90 -29.02
N ASP A 115 13.61 21.32 -30.20
CA ASP A 115 14.27 22.31 -31.05
C ASP A 115 14.22 23.71 -30.41
N LEU A 116 13.08 24.07 -29.82
CA LEU A 116 12.95 25.34 -29.09
C LEU A 116 13.88 25.37 -27.86
N ILE A 117 13.92 24.28 -27.10
CA ILE A 117 14.81 24.12 -25.95
C ILE A 117 16.27 24.19 -26.41
N GLY A 118 16.61 23.51 -27.52
CA GLY A 118 17.94 23.53 -28.12
C GLY A 118 18.42 24.93 -28.45
N THR A 119 17.63 25.68 -29.24
CA THR A 119 17.95 27.07 -29.60
C THR A 119 18.09 27.97 -28.38
N LEU A 120 17.12 27.91 -27.44
CA LEU A 120 17.15 28.76 -26.24
C LEU A 120 18.32 28.42 -25.30
N ALA A 121 18.66 27.13 -25.14
CA ALA A 121 19.75 26.70 -24.29
C ALA A 121 21.10 27.18 -24.81
N VAL A 122 21.35 27.03 -26.13
CA VAL A 122 22.62 27.43 -26.74
C VAL A 122 22.75 28.95 -26.74
N THR A 123 21.73 29.68 -27.17
CA THR A 123 21.78 31.15 -27.20
C THR A 123 21.91 31.77 -25.79
N ALA A 124 21.30 31.17 -24.76
CA ALA A 124 21.49 31.60 -23.37
C ALA A 124 22.90 31.30 -22.85
N ALA A 125 23.46 30.12 -23.16
CA ALA A 125 24.82 29.76 -22.80
C ALA A 125 25.86 30.68 -23.45
N GLU A 126 25.67 31.03 -24.72
CA GLU A 126 26.48 32.02 -25.45
C GLU A 126 26.38 33.42 -24.83
N ALA A 127 25.20 33.79 -24.33
CA ALA A 127 24.98 35.03 -23.57
C ALA A 127 25.54 34.99 -22.13
N GLY A 128 26.21 33.90 -21.73
CA GLY A 128 26.91 33.78 -20.44
C GLY A 128 26.07 33.28 -19.26
N TYR A 129 24.89 32.70 -19.53
CA TYR A 129 24.01 32.08 -18.53
C TYR A 129 24.33 30.59 -18.38
N ASP A 130 24.12 30.07 -17.18
CA ASP A 130 24.10 28.61 -16.99
C ASP A 130 22.70 28.11 -17.32
N VAL A 131 22.57 26.94 -17.92
CA VAL A 131 21.29 26.39 -18.35
C VAL A 131 21.04 25.04 -17.70
N ARG A 132 19.81 24.84 -17.24
CA ARG A 132 19.29 23.58 -16.69
C ARG A 132 18.04 23.19 -17.45
N VAL A 133 18.14 22.15 -18.28
CA VAL A 133 17.00 21.65 -19.06
C VAL A 133 16.31 20.53 -18.28
N VAL A 134 15.03 20.70 -17.95
CA VAL A 134 14.22 19.73 -17.23
C VAL A 134 13.37 18.93 -18.22
N THR A 135 13.72 17.66 -18.43
CA THR A 135 13.03 16.81 -19.42
C THR A 135 12.94 15.35 -18.93
N GLY A 136 12.14 14.55 -19.61
CA GLY A 136 12.19 13.08 -19.56
C GLY A 136 12.95 12.45 -20.74
N ASP A 137 13.24 13.25 -21.76
CA ASP A 137 13.88 12.84 -23.01
C ASP A 137 15.41 12.87 -22.89
N ARG A 138 16.06 11.87 -23.48
CA ARG A 138 17.52 11.72 -23.46
C ARG A 138 18.17 12.34 -24.69
N ASP A 139 17.38 12.73 -25.67
CA ASP A 139 17.86 13.30 -26.92
C ASP A 139 18.55 14.63 -26.68
N LEU A 140 18.05 15.37 -25.68
CA LEU A 140 18.60 16.62 -25.20
C LEU A 140 19.98 16.47 -24.53
N PHE A 141 20.46 15.25 -24.26
CA PHE A 141 21.87 15.06 -23.83
C PHE A 141 22.87 15.56 -24.88
N GLN A 142 22.49 15.66 -26.16
CA GLN A 142 23.35 16.21 -27.21
C GLN A 142 23.68 17.70 -27.01
N LEU A 143 22.93 18.41 -26.13
CA LEU A 143 23.14 19.83 -25.83
C LEU A 143 24.12 20.07 -24.67
N ILE A 144 24.49 19.03 -23.92
CA ILE A 144 25.31 19.18 -22.71
C ILE A 144 26.68 19.74 -23.05
N ASN A 145 27.08 20.78 -22.33
CA ASN A 145 28.41 21.39 -22.40
C ASN A 145 28.78 21.98 -21.03
N GLU A 146 29.82 22.82 -20.96
CA GLU A 146 30.27 23.42 -19.69
C GLU A 146 29.21 24.27 -18.96
N ARG A 147 28.20 24.79 -19.69
CA ARG A 147 27.13 25.64 -19.13
C ARG A 147 25.75 24.99 -19.16
N ILE A 148 25.52 24.01 -20.03
CA ILE A 148 24.23 23.35 -20.22
C ILE A 148 24.25 21.97 -19.55
N HIS A 149 23.38 21.76 -18.59
CA HIS A 149 23.14 20.46 -17.95
C HIS A 149 21.68 20.03 -18.09
N ILE A 150 21.44 18.73 -18.02
CA ILE A 150 20.09 18.15 -18.11
C ILE A 150 19.65 17.61 -16.74
N LEU A 151 18.50 18.09 -16.26
CA LEU A 151 17.85 17.63 -15.03
C LEU A 151 16.75 16.63 -15.38
N LEU A 152 16.90 15.39 -14.93
CA LEU A 152 15.85 14.37 -15.05
C LEU A 152 15.13 14.21 -13.71
N PRO A 153 13.78 14.31 -13.63
CA PRO A 153 13.09 14.00 -12.40
C PRO A 153 13.38 12.55 -11.95
N ALA A 154 13.52 12.30 -10.66
CA ALA A 154 13.80 10.98 -10.11
C ALA A 154 12.59 10.03 -10.28
N LYS A 155 12.85 8.72 -10.41
CA LYS A 155 11.79 7.71 -10.65
C LYS A 155 11.07 7.25 -9.38
N ASP A 156 11.52 7.66 -8.22
CA ASP A 156 11.04 7.21 -6.92
C ASP A 156 10.03 8.17 -6.26
N ASN A 157 9.52 9.15 -7.03
CA ASN A 157 8.58 10.18 -6.56
C ASN A 157 9.10 10.95 -5.34
N SER A 158 10.42 11.05 -5.15
CA SER A 158 11.03 11.76 -4.02
C SER A 158 11.13 13.28 -4.22
N GLY A 159 10.61 13.81 -5.33
CA GLY A 159 10.75 15.22 -5.71
C GLY A 159 12.18 15.68 -6.04
N ARG A 160 13.13 14.74 -6.23
CA ARG A 160 14.52 15.06 -6.57
C ARG A 160 14.74 15.06 -8.09
N PHE A 161 15.76 15.78 -8.53
CA PHE A 161 16.23 15.81 -9.91
C PHE A 161 17.66 15.24 -9.99
N ASP A 162 17.90 14.32 -10.91
CA ASP A 162 19.23 13.83 -11.25
C ASP A 162 19.86 14.83 -12.24
N ASP A 163 20.98 15.46 -11.88
CA ASP A 163 21.72 16.42 -12.71
C ASP A 163 22.76 15.69 -13.58
N PHE A 164 22.67 15.86 -14.89
CA PHE A 164 23.55 15.25 -15.89
C PHE A 164 24.42 16.30 -16.57
N GLY A 165 25.73 16.22 -16.31
CA GLY A 165 26.78 16.78 -17.14
C GLY A 165 27.43 15.72 -18.03
N ALA A 166 28.52 16.09 -18.71
CA ALA A 166 29.16 15.23 -19.70
C ALA A 166 29.70 13.91 -19.11
N GLU A 167 30.23 13.96 -17.89
CA GLU A 167 30.79 12.79 -17.22
C GLU A 167 29.69 11.84 -16.71
N GLU A 168 28.61 12.38 -16.14
CA GLU A 168 27.47 11.59 -15.68
C GLU A 168 26.80 10.84 -16.84
N VAL A 169 26.70 11.47 -18.02
CA VAL A 169 26.20 10.83 -19.24
C VAL A 169 27.13 9.69 -19.66
N TYR A 170 28.44 9.93 -19.70
CA TYR A 170 29.42 8.91 -20.08
C TYR A 170 29.40 7.71 -19.14
N GLN A 171 29.43 7.94 -17.82
CA GLN A 171 29.42 6.87 -16.81
C GLN A 171 28.14 6.03 -16.87
N LYS A 172 26.99 6.66 -17.15
CA LYS A 172 25.70 5.98 -17.14
C LYS A 172 25.34 5.30 -18.46
N TYR A 173 25.67 5.92 -19.59
CA TYR A 173 25.20 5.49 -20.92
C TYR A 173 26.32 5.02 -21.85
N GLY A 174 27.58 5.30 -21.53
CA GLY A 174 28.75 4.81 -22.27
C GLY A 174 29.12 5.61 -23.53
N TYR A 175 28.38 6.68 -23.84
CA TYR A 175 28.68 7.65 -24.90
C TYR A 175 28.83 9.05 -24.30
N ARG A 176 29.55 9.95 -24.99
CA ARG A 176 29.64 11.38 -24.63
C ARG A 176 28.49 12.19 -25.25
N PRO A 177 28.14 13.38 -24.73
CA PRO A 177 27.13 14.27 -25.33
C PRO A 177 27.24 14.45 -26.84
N GLU A 178 28.45 14.71 -27.35
CA GLU A 178 28.75 14.89 -28.77
C GLU A 178 28.51 13.63 -29.62
N GLN A 179 28.38 12.46 -28.99
CA GLN A 179 28.18 11.17 -29.65
C GLN A 179 26.72 10.70 -29.64
N VAL A 180 25.81 11.41 -28.97
CA VAL A 180 24.39 11.00 -28.81
C VAL A 180 23.71 10.83 -30.18
N VAL A 181 23.90 11.80 -31.07
CA VAL A 181 23.31 11.79 -32.43
C VAL A 181 23.89 10.64 -33.25
N ASP A 182 25.20 10.42 -33.18
CA ASP A 182 25.88 9.36 -33.93
C ASP A 182 25.52 7.97 -33.40
N PHE A 183 25.29 7.85 -32.10
CA PHE A 183 24.79 6.62 -31.48
C PHE A 183 23.40 6.26 -32.02
N LYS A 184 22.48 7.23 -32.08
CA LYS A 184 21.16 7.05 -32.70
C LYS A 184 21.25 6.75 -34.19
N ALA A 185 22.17 7.40 -34.91
CA ALA A 185 22.40 7.16 -36.32
C ALA A 185 22.79 5.70 -36.62
N LEU A 186 23.53 5.06 -35.70
CA LEU A 186 23.98 3.67 -35.83
C LEU A 186 22.95 2.67 -35.30
N ALA A 187 22.43 2.88 -34.10
CA ALA A 187 21.57 1.93 -33.39
C ALA A 187 20.09 2.03 -33.77
N GLY A 188 19.66 3.16 -34.33
CA GLY A 188 18.26 3.50 -34.55
C GLY A 188 17.53 3.88 -33.27
N ASP A 189 16.28 4.31 -33.42
CA ASP A 189 15.38 4.59 -32.31
C ASP A 189 13.95 4.14 -32.64
N ALA A 190 13.47 3.13 -31.91
CA ALA A 190 12.14 2.59 -32.10
C ALA A 190 11.01 3.56 -31.66
N SER A 191 11.30 4.52 -30.77
CA SER A 191 10.31 5.49 -30.27
C SER A 191 9.89 6.47 -31.36
N ASP A 192 10.87 7.03 -32.08
CA ASP A 192 10.65 8.02 -33.15
C ASP A 192 10.75 7.40 -34.56
N ASN A 193 10.84 6.07 -34.62
CA ASN A 193 10.96 5.29 -35.85
C ASN A 193 12.19 5.70 -36.70
N ILE A 194 13.31 5.96 -36.02
CA ILE A 194 14.60 6.23 -36.65
C ILE A 194 15.24 4.87 -37.04
N PRO A 195 15.53 4.63 -38.32
CA PRO A 195 15.86 3.28 -38.81
C PRO A 195 17.22 2.76 -38.32
N GLY A 196 18.22 3.63 -38.20
CA GLY A 196 19.60 3.24 -37.89
C GLY A 196 20.23 2.33 -38.95
N VAL A 197 21.37 1.73 -38.62
CA VAL A 197 22.04 0.75 -39.51
C VAL A 197 21.55 -0.65 -39.21
N ARG A 198 20.87 -1.28 -40.16
CA ARG A 198 20.30 -2.62 -39.98
C ARG A 198 21.35 -3.65 -39.52
N GLY A 199 21.16 -4.14 -38.30
CA GLY A 199 22.03 -5.15 -37.69
C GLY A 199 23.25 -4.61 -36.96
N ILE A 200 23.33 -3.29 -36.74
CA ILE A 200 24.13 -2.64 -35.71
C ILE A 200 23.14 -2.24 -34.59
N GLY A 201 23.28 -2.83 -33.40
CA GLY A 201 22.48 -2.47 -32.23
C GLY A 201 23.28 -1.62 -31.24
N GLU A 202 22.65 -1.25 -30.12
CA GLU A 202 23.22 -0.35 -29.09
C GLU A 202 24.67 -0.71 -28.69
N LYS A 203 24.94 -1.99 -28.39
CA LYS A 203 26.28 -2.43 -27.97
C LYS A 203 27.36 -2.23 -29.04
N SER A 204 27.04 -2.60 -30.29
CA SER A 204 27.97 -2.43 -31.41
C SER A 204 28.16 -0.96 -31.79
N ALA A 205 27.12 -0.14 -31.66
CA ALA A 205 27.22 1.30 -31.87
C ALA A 205 28.16 1.96 -30.84
N LEU A 206 28.02 1.61 -29.55
CA LEU A 206 28.91 2.08 -28.49
C LEU A 206 30.36 1.64 -28.69
N GLU A 207 30.59 0.39 -29.12
CA GLU A 207 31.93 -0.12 -29.37
C GLU A 207 32.61 0.62 -30.52
N LEU A 208 31.88 0.84 -31.62
CA LEU A 208 32.38 1.60 -32.76
C LEU A 208 32.68 3.07 -32.38
N LEU A 209 31.79 3.72 -31.63
CA LEU A 209 31.99 5.11 -31.19
C LEU A 209 33.11 5.25 -30.15
N ARG A 210 33.34 4.26 -29.30
CA ARG A 210 34.47 4.26 -28.36
C ARG A 210 35.82 4.19 -29.08
N VAL A 211 35.89 3.46 -30.19
CA VAL A 211 37.14 3.28 -30.97
C VAL A 211 37.38 4.44 -31.93
N HIS A 212 36.35 4.90 -32.62
CA HIS A 212 36.48 5.84 -33.74
C HIS A 212 36.00 7.26 -33.43
N GLY A 213 35.27 7.47 -32.34
CA GLY A 213 34.87 8.80 -31.87
C GLY A 213 33.58 9.35 -32.50
N SER A 214 33.44 9.31 -33.82
CA SER A 214 32.28 9.86 -34.54
C SER A 214 31.80 8.99 -35.72
N LEU A 215 30.59 9.24 -36.21
CA LEU A 215 30.04 8.55 -37.39
C LEU A 215 30.92 8.75 -38.62
N GLU A 216 31.44 9.97 -38.83
CA GLU A 216 32.35 10.30 -39.92
C GLU A 216 33.65 9.48 -39.85
N ALA A 217 34.25 9.40 -38.66
CA ALA A 217 35.47 8.63 -38.46
C ALA A 217 35.24 7.12 -38.65
N ILE A 218 34.07 6.60 -38.27
CA ILE A 218 33.68 5.20 -38.52
C ILE A 218 33.63 4.94 -40.04
N TYR A 219 32.98 5.82 -40.81
CA TYR A 219 32.88 5.63 -42.26
C TYR A 219 34.21 5.87 -42.99
N ALA A 220 35.07 6.77 -42.49
CA ALA A 220 36.44 6.90 -42.97
C ALA A 220 37.25 5.61 -42.75
N ALA A 221 37.10 4.97 -41.58
CA ALA A 221 37.73 3.68 -41.27
C ALA A 221 37.17 2.52 -42.10
N VAL A 222 35.86 2.54 -42.41
CA VAL A 222 35.22 1.60 -43.37
C VAL A 222 35.84 1.76 -44.75
N ALA A 223 35.94 2.98 -45.28
CA ALA A 223 36.52 3.27 -46.59
C ALA A 223 38.02 2.88 -46.67
N ALA A 224 38.77 3.08 -45.59
CA ALA A 224 40.17 2.71 -45.47
C ALA A 224 40.40 1.20 -45.20
N LYS A 225 39.32 0.41 -45.04
CA LYS A 225 39.35 -1.03 -44.68
C LYS A 225 40.16 -1.31 -43.40
N ALA A 226 40.11 -0.41 -42.43
CA ALA A 226 40.87 -0.53 -41.19
C ALA A 226 40.44 -1.75 -40.36
N ASP A 227 41.40 -2.50 -39.81
CA ASP A 227 41.14 -3.70 -38.98
C ASP A 227 40.33 -3.40 -37.70
N SER A 228 40.32 -2.13 -37.28
CA SER A 228 39.50 -1.60 -36.19
C SER A 228 37.98 -1.58 -36.47
N VAL A 229 37.54 -1.95 -37.68
CA VAL A 229 36.14 -2.23 -38.01
C VAL A 229 35.99 -3.69 -38.42
N PRO A 230 35.48 -4.58 -37.55
CA PRO A 230 35.31 -6.00 -37.86
C PRO A 230 34.54 -6.25 -39.16
N GLY A 231 34.95 -7.26 -39.95
CA GLY A 231 34.38 -7.51 -41.29
C GLY A 231 32.86 -7.74 -41.31
N LYS A 232 32.29 -8.31 -40.23
CA LYS A 232 30.83 -8.50 -40.07
C LYS A 232 30.05 -7.19 -39.91
N TRP A 233 30.69 -6.14 -39.41
CA TRP A 233 30.09 -4.82 -39.26
C TRP A 233 30.36 -3.94 -40.47
N ARG A 234 31.53 -4.08 -41.08
CA ARG A 234 31.91 -3.35 -42.29
C ARG A 234 30.88 -3.52 -43.41
N SER A 235 30.49 -4.74 -43.73
CA SER A 235 29.49 -5.00 -44.77
C SER A 235 28.12 -4.40 -44.47
N LYS A 236 27.76 -4.28 -43.18
CA LYS A 236 26.48 -3.69 -42.75
C LYS A 236 26.50 -2.17 -42.80
N LEU A 237 27.60 -1.57 -42.35
CA LEU A 237 27.85 -0.13 -42.41
C LEU A 237 27.89 0.33 -43.86
N GLU A 238 28.59 -0.39 -44.75
CA GLU A 238 28.59 -0.10 -46.20
C GLU A 238 27.17 -0.13 -46.79
N SER A 239 26.37 -1.16 -46.46
CA SER A 239 25.00 -1.28 -46.97
C SER A 239 23.99 -0.30 -46.35
N GLY A 240 24.28 0.21 -45.14
CA GLY A 240 23.39 1.08 -44.37
C GLY A 240 23.89 2.51 -44.25
N HIS A 241 24.82 2.93 -45.11
CA HIS A 241 25.41 4.26 -45.09
C HIS A 241 24.35 5.37 -45.19
N ASP A 242 23.44 5.26 -46.15
CA ASP A 242 22.41 6.28 -46.39
C ASP A 242 21.38 6.31 -45.25
N ASP A 243 21.03 5.14 -44.69
CA ASP A 243 20.15 5.04 -43.51
C ASP A 243 20.78 5.68 -42.28
N ALA A 244 22.10 5.55 -42.11
CA ALA A 244 22.84 6.17 -41.01
C ALA A 244 22.84 7.70 -41.13
N LEU A 245 23.10 8.25 -42.32
CA LEU A 245 23.08 9.70 -42.56
C LEU A 245 21.68 10.29 -42.39
N LEU A 246 20.65 9.60 -42.88
CA LEU A 246 19.27 9.99 -42.65
C LEU A 246 18.93 9.97 -41.15
N SER A 247 19.31 8.91 -40.44
CA SER A 247 19.08 8.77 -39.00
C SER A 247 19.81 9.84 -38.20
N GLN A 248 21.04 10.20 -38.59
CA GLN A 248 21.81 11.28 -37.99
C GLN A 248 21.11 12.65 -38.18
N LYS A 249 20.52 12.89 -39.35
CA LYS A 249 19.76 14.12 -39.64
C LYS A 249 18.47 14.19 -38.82
N LEU A 250 17.75 13.07 -38.67
CA LEU A 250 16.50 13.00 -37.90
C LEU A 250 16.74 13.17 -36.39
N ALA A 251 17.78 12.55 -35.85
CA ALA A 251 18.11 12.59 -34.42
C ALA A 251 18.73 13.91 -33.94
N ARG A 252 19.19 14.78 -34.86
CA ARG A 252 19.83 16.04 -34.52
C ARG A 252 18.78 17.10 -34.16
N ILE A 253 18.96 17.73 -33.01
CA ILE A 253 18.13 18.87 -32.59
C ILE A 253 18.52 20.11 -33.40
N LEU A 254 17.51 20.83 -33.89
CA LEU A 254 17.71 22.09 -34.60
C LEU A 254 18.01 23.19 -33.57
N LEU A 255 19.05 23.98 -33.85
CA LEU A 255 19.51 25.05 -32.95
C LEU A 255 19.20 26.45 -33.51
N ASP A 256 18.52 26.52 -34.64
CA ASP A 256 18.20 27.73 -35.41
C ASP A 256 16.69 28.00 -35.54
N ALA A 257 15.87 27.44 -34.64
CA ALA A 257 14.46 27.80 -34.56
C ALA A 257 14.31 29.32 -34.39
N PRO A 258 13.29 29.98 -34.98
CA PRO A 258 13.10 31.42 -34.92
C PRO A 258 12.54 31.87 -33.56
N VAL A 259 13.27 31.53 -32.50
CA VAL A 259 13.10 31.95 -31.11
C VAL A 259 14.43 32.53 -30.63
N HIS A 260 14.37 33.57 -29.81
CA HIS A 260 15.56 34.22 -29.28
C HIS A 260 15.48 34.23 -27.77
N PHE A 261 16.59 33.88 -27.11
CA PHE A 261 16.70 34.02 -25.67
C PHE A 261 16.68 35.51 -25.29
N ASP A 262 15.69 35.86 -24.47
CA ASP A 262 15.57 37.16 -23.84
C ASP A 262 15.44 36.92 -22.33
N ALA A 263 16.42 37.42 -21.56
CA ALA A 263 16.47 37.24 -20.12
C ALA A 263 15.30 37.92 -19.41
N GLU A 264 14.82 39.07 -19.88
CA GLU A 264 13.67 39.75 -19.28
C GLU A 264 12.37 39.00 -19.57
N ALA A 265 12.19 38.52 -20.81
CA ALA A 265 11.04 37.71 -21.19
C ALA A 265 11.02 36.30 -20.56
N SER A 266 12.17 35.83 -20.07
CA SER A 266 12.32 34.54 -19.40
C SER A 266 12.18 34.63 -17.87
N HIS A 267 11.92 35.82 -17.32
CA HIS A 267 11.67 35.94 -15.88
C HIS A 267 10.38 35.25 -15.48
N LEU A 268 10.42 34.57 -14.33
CA LEU A 268 9.20 34.09 -13.69
C LEU A 268 8.31 35.31 -13.37
N GLY A 269 7.17 35.39 -14.06
CA GLY A 269 6.24 36.50 -13.96
C GLY A 269 5.38 36.44 -12.70
N GLU A 270 4.43 37.37 -12.62
CA GLU A 270 3.47 37.42 -11.53
C GLU A 270 2.53 36.21 -11.56
N LEU A 271 2.29 35.64 -10.37
CA LEU A 271 1.34 34.55 -10.20
C LEU A 271 -0.09 35.08 -10.43
N LYS A 272 -0.82 34.41 -11.32
CA LYS A 272 -2.23 34.71 -11.57
C LYS A 272 -3.10 33.92 -10.62
N LEU A 273 -3.10 34.34 -9.36
CA LEU A 273 -3.71 33.62 -8.26
C LEU A 273 -5.21 33.32 -8.48
N PRO A 274 -6.06 34.24 -8.98
CA PRO A 274 -7.46 33.94 -9.24
C PRO A 274 -7.66 32.81 -10.26
N GLU A 275 -6.90 32.84 -11.35
CA GLU A 275 -6.93 31.83 -12.41
C GLU A 275 -6.39 30.48 -11.91
N LEU A 276 -5.32 30.50 -11.10
CA LEU A 276 -4.77 29.30 -10.48
C LEU A 276 -5.78 28.65 -9.52
N MET A 277 -6.42 29.45 -8.66
CA MET A 277 -7.42 28.96 -7.71
C MET A 277 -8.66 28.40 -8.42
N ALA A 278 -9.13 29.06 -9.49
CA ALA A 278 -10.23 28.55 -10.30
C ALA A 278 -9.87 27.19 -10.93
N LEU A 279 -8.66 27.08 -11.48
CA LEU A 279 -8.17 25.84 -12.08
C LEU A 279 -8.01 24.70 -11.06
N LEU A 280 -7.42 24.97 -9.89
CA LEU A 280 -7.25 23.97 -8.83
C LEU A 280 -8.60 23.46 -8.30
N LYS A 281 -9.61 24.33 -8.23
CA LYS A 281 -10.99 23.97 -7.87
C LYS A 281 -11.65 23.10 -8.93
N GLU A 282 -11.55 23.48 -10.21
CA GLU A 282 -12.09 22.68 -11.32
C GLU A 282 -11.47 21.27 -11.35
N LEU A 283 -10.18 21.17 -11.04
CA LEU A 283 -9.45 19.90 -11.01
C LEU A 283 -9.53 19.15 -9.66
N GLU A 284 -10.23 19.71 -8.66
CA GLU A 284 -10.39 19.16 -7.31
C GLU A 284 -9.05 18.92 -6.55
N PHE A 285 -8.02 19.74 -6.81
CA PHE A 285 -6.67 19.58 -6.25
C PHE A 285 -6.49 20.19 -4.85
N GLN A 286 -7.30 19.75 -3.90
CA GLN A 286 -7.32 20.26 -2.52
C GLN A 286 -5.95 20.20 -1.81
N SER A 287 -5.15 19.16 -2.06
CA SER A 287 -3.81 19.06 -1.47
C SER A 287 -2.85 20.14 -1.96
N ILE A 288 -2.97 20.56 -3.22
CA ILE A 288 -2.14 21.61 -3.81
C ILE A 288 -2.64 22.98 -3.34
N GLU A 289 -3.96 23.15 -3.24
CA GLU A 289 -4.58 24.35 -2.67
C GLU A 289 -4.10 24.62 -1.24
N ARG A 290 -4.05 23.59 -0.38
CA ARG A 290 -3.52 23.71 0.99
C ARG A 290 -2.04 24.07 1.06
N GLU A 291 -1.25 23.67 0.07
CA GLU A 291 0.18 23.97 -0.01
C GLU A 291 0.48 25.34 -0.65
N LEU A 292 -0.53 25.96 -1.26
CA LEU A 292 -0.38 27.21 -1.99
C LEU A 292 0.22 28.36 -1.13
N PRO A 293 -0.17 28.55 0.15
CA PRO A 293 0.47 29.54 1.05
C PRO A 293 1.99 29.39 1.16
N GLU A 294 2.50 28.16 1.16
CA GLU A 294 3.93 27.89 1.23
C GLU A 294 4.59 28.11 -0.14
N LEU A 295 3.92 27.71 -1.22
CA LEU A 295 4.41 27.87 -2.59
C LEU A 295 4.54 29.35 -3.01
N LEU A 296 3.65 30.22 -2.52
CA LEU A 296 3.65 31.65 -2.82
C LEU A 296 4.92 32.37 -2.39
N ARG A 297 5.63 31.84 -1.39
CA ARG A 297 6.90 32.40 -0.90
C ARG A 297 8.02 32.35 -1.94
N TYR A 298 7.85 31.58 -3.01
CA TYR A 298 8.82 31.43 -4.08
C TYR A 298 8.50 32.25 -5.34
N PHE A 299 7.36 32.96 -5.38
CA PHE A 299 6.97 33.84 -6.49
C PHE A 299 7.21 35.32 -6.13
N ARG A 300 7.55 36.16 -7.11
CA ARG A 300 7.81 37.60 -6.88
C ARG A 300 6.49 38.33 -6.58
N ASN A 301 6.49 39.20 -5.56
CA ASN A 301 5.35 39.96 -4.98
C ASN A 301 4.47 39.22 -3.94
N SER A 302 5.06 38.35 -3.12
CA SER A 302 4.37 37.57 -2.10
C SER A 302 3.60 38.35 -1.03
N ASP A 303 3.94 39.59 -0.69
CA ASP A 303 3.36 40.23 0.50
C ASP A 303 1.92 40.72 0.31
N ALA A 304 1.57 41.24 -0.87
CA ALA A 304 0.20 41.68 -1.18
C ALA A 304 -0.73 40.49 -1.48
N ASP A 305 -0.24 39.45 -2.15
CA ASP A 305 -1.02 38.24 -2.45
C ASP A 305 -1.15 37.31 -1.23
N LEU A 306 -0.19 37.29 -0.30
CA LEU A 306 -0.34 36.65 1.02
C LEU A 306 -1.44 37.35 1.85
N LEU A 307 -1.55 38.68 1.75
CA LEU A 307 -2.64 39.45 2.36
C LEU A 307 -3.99 39.17 1.67
N VAL A 308 -4.01 39.07 0.34
CA VAL A 308 -5.22 38.66 -0.39
C VAL A 308 -5.62 37.23 -0.04
N LEU A 309 -4.71 36.28 0.18
CA LEU A 309 -5.08 34.93 0.66
C LEU A 309 -5.47 34.87 2.13
N ALA A 310 -5.06 35.85 2.92
CA ALA A 310 -5.56 36.03 4.28
C ALA A 310 -6.99 36.65 4.29
N ASP A 311 -7.36 37.42 3.26
CA ASP A 311 -8.67 38.12 3.14
C ASP A 311 -9.63 37.52 2.09
N THR A 312 -9.17 36.59 1.24
CA THR A 312 -10.03 35.87 0.28
C THR A 312 -10.51 34.61 0.99
N PRO A 313 -11.78 34.54 1.43
CA PRO A 313 -12.27 33.36 2.11
C PRO A 313 -12.11 32.16 1.17
N PRO A 314 -11.42 31.09 1.57
CA PRO A 314 -11.35 29.88 0.76
C PRO A 314 -12.77 29.37 0.55
N ALA A 315 -13.14 29.17 -0.72
CA ALA A 315 -14.32 28.39 -1.07
C ALA A 315 -13.84 26.95 -1.18
N THR A 316 -13.72 26.17 -0.10
CA THR A 316 -14.65 25.97 1.01
C THR A 316 -13.89 25.84 2.34
N GLU A 317 -13.79 26.92 3.11
CA GLU A 317 -13.45 26.81 4.53
C GLU A 317 -14.58 26.03 5.19
N ARG A 318 -14.28 24.78 5.53
CA ARG A 318 -15.18 23.97 6.33
C ARG A 318 -15.08 24.49 7.75
N PRO A 319 -16.20 24.72 8.44
CA PRO A 319 -16.13 25.23 9.78
C PRO A 319 -15.39 24.21 10.66
N LEU A 320 -14.40 24.72 11.42
CA LEU A 320 -13.72 23.94 12.44
C LEU A 320 -14.75 23.58 13.53
N LEU A 321 -14.91 22.29 13.79
CA LEU A 321 -15.79 21.79 14.84
C LEU A 321 -15.23 22.20 16.20
N ARG A 322 -15.91 23.15 16.84
CA ARG A 322 -15.62 23.63 18.21
C ARG A 322 -16.91 23.60 19.03
N PRO A 323 -17.29 22.44 19.59
CA PRO A 323 -18.48 22.36 20.42
C PRO A 323 -18.29 23.11 21.73
N GLU A 324 -19.40 23.54 22.33
CA GLU A 324 -19.40 23.97 23.72
C GLU A 324 -19.20 22.73 24.61
N VAL A 325 -18.20 22.79 25.49
CA VAL A 325 -17.83 21.69 26.39
C VAL A 325 -18.12 22.08 27.83
N ASN A 326 -18.85 21.21 28.53
CA ASN A 326 -19.07 21.33 29.96
C ASN A 326 -18.04 20.50 30.73
N ILE A 327 -17.38 21.08 31.72
CA ILE A 327 -16.41 20.37 32.57
C ILE A 327 -16.99 20.31 33.99
N PRO A 328 -17.56 19.17 34.43
CA PRO A 328 -18.11 19.04 35.78
C PRO A 328 -17.02 19.26 36.84
N ALA A 329 -17.29 20.12 37.82
CA ALA A 329 -16.36 20.43 38.91
C ALA A 329 -16.55 19.56 40.16
N SER A 330 -17.60 18.73 40.20
CA SER A 330 -17.93 17.89 41.36
C SER A 330 -18.70 16.63 40.96
N LEU A 331 -18.70 15.63 41.85
CA LEU A 331 -19.49 14.41 41.69
C LEU A 331 -20.99 14.68 41.57
N ALA A 332 -21.51 15.73 42.22
CA ALA A 332 -22.92 16.11 42.12
C ALA A 332 -23.29 16.62 40.71
N GLU A 333 -22.36 17.31 40.03
CA GLU A 333 -22.54 17.73 38.64
C GLU A 333 -22.45 16.55 37.67
N VAL A 334 -21.61 15.55 37.96
CA VAL A 334 -21.58 14.28 37.22
C VAL A 334 -22.89 13.52 37.43
N GLU A 335 -23.43 13.43 38.64
CA GLU A 335 -24.71 12.75 38.88
C GLU A 335 -25.86 13.43 38.12
N ALA A 336 -25.85 14.76 38.02
CA ALA A 336 -26.86 15.54 37.33
C ALA A 336 -26.87 15.35 35.79
N LEU A 337 -25.79 14.86 35.19
CA LEU A 337 -25.75 14.59 33.73
C LEU A 337 -26.24 13.18 33.37
N LEU A 338 -26.19 12.20 34.28
CA LEU A 338 -26.54 10.80 33.99
C LEU A 338 -27.93 10.62 33.36
N PRO A 339 -29.01 11.30 33.83
CA PRO A 339 -30.33 11.17 33.22
C PRO A 339 -30.38 11.62 31.75
N GLN A 340 -29.50 12.53 31.34
CA GLN A 340 -29.43 13.04 29.97
C GLN A 340 -28.81 12.00 29.01
N LEU A 341 -27.98 11.09 29.53
CA LEU A 341 -27.32 10.06 28.73
C LEU A 341 -28.22 8.85 28.44
N GLN A 342 -29.34 8.69 29.14
CA GLN A 342 -30.20 7.51 29.07
C GLN A 342 -30.73 7.22 27.65
N ALA A 343 -30.99 8.26 26.86
CA ALA A 343 -31.43 8.11 25.47
C ALA A 343 -30.31 7.61 24.51
N GLY A 344 -29.07 7.60 24.98
CA GLY A 344 -27.87 7.22 24.25
C GLY A 344 -26.85 8.35 24.18
N PHE A 345 -25.58 7.99 24.01
CA PHE A 345 -24.48 8.96 23.97
C PHE A 345 -23.26 8.43 23.20
N ALA A 346 -22.48 9.34 22.65
CA ALA A 346 -21.13 9.09 22.18
C ALA A 346 -20.13 9.26 23.33
N PHE A 347 -19.07 8.48 23.34
CA PHE A 347 -17.97 8.64 24.30
C PHE A 347 -16.61 8.42 23.63
N ASP A 348 -15.57 8.97 24.25
CA ASP A 348 -14.17 8.81 23.84
C ASP A 348 -13.25 8.97 25.08
N THR A 349 -12.06 8.38 25.02
CA THR A 349 -11.08 8.39 26.12
C THR A 349 -9.78 9.07 25.73
N GLU A 350 -9.31 9.93 26.62
CA GLU A 350 -8.01 10.59 26.50
C GLU A 350 -7.00 9.89 27.41
N THR A 351 -5.81 9.57 26.90
CA THR A 351 -4.84 8.74 27.63
C THR A 351 -3.39 9.25 27.52
N SER A 352 -2.48 8.70 28.34
CA SER A 352 -1.06 9.07 28.34
C SER A 352 -0.24 8.47 27.19
N GLY A 353 -0.77 7.51 26.45
CA GLY A 353 -0.07 6.75 25.39
C GLY A 353 -1.00 6.00 24.43
N LEU A 354 -0.43 5.22 23.51
CA LEU A 354 -1.17 4.55 22.43
C LEU A 354 -1.39 3.04 22.66
N ILE A 355 -0.82 2.48 23.73
CA ILE A 355 -0.97 1.07 24.08
C ILE A 355 -2.08 0.97 25.12
N PRO A 356 -3.30 0.51 24.76
CA PRO A 356 -4.47 0.65 25.63
C PRO A 356 -4.39 -0.16 26.93
N LEU A 357 -3.60 -1.24 26.95
CA LEU A 357 -3.38 -2.07 28.14
C LEU A 357 -2.18 -1.62 29.00
N ASP A 358 -1.52 -0.50 28.63
CA ASP A 358 -0.33 0.06 29.28
C ASP A 358 -0.32 1.60 29.16
N THR A 359 -1.46 2.23 29.50
CA THR A 359 -1.65 3.68 29.45
C THR A 359 -2.54 4.13 30.61
N ASP A 360 -2.39 5.39 31.03
CA ASP A 360 -3.21 5.99 32.08
C ASP A 360 -4.38 6.75 31.46
N LEU A 361 -5.57 6.64 32.07
CA LEU A 361 -6.74 7.43 31.70
C LEU A 361 -6.61 8.88 32.19
N ILE A 362 -6.61 9.82 31.25
CA ILE A 362 -6.49 11.27 31.50
C ILE A 362 -7.86 11.94 31.56
N GLY A 363 -8.81 11.52 30.72
CA GLY A 363 -10.17 12.03 30.75
C GLY A 363 -11.14 11.21 29.90
N ILE A 364 -12.44 11.43 30.11
CA ILE A 364 -13.53 10.88 29.29
C ILE A 364 -14.32 12.04 28.70
N SER A 365 -14.58 12.02 27.40
CA SER A 365 -15.55 12.93 26.78
C SER A 365 -16.85 12.20 26.48
N LEU A 366 -17.97 12.94 26.59
CA LEU A 366 -19.32 12.43 26.33
C LEU A 366 -20.06 13.42 25.45
N ALA A 367 -20.90 12.94 24.52
CA ALA A 367 -21.80 13.79 23.75
C ALA A 367 -23.16 13.13 23.53
N THR A 368 -24.24 13.90 23.65
CA THR A 368 -25.59 13.43 23.34
C THR A 368 -26.48 14.59 22.90
N GLU A 369 -27.61 14.28 22.26
CA GLU A 369 -28.61 15.26 21.89
C GLU A 369 -29.60 15.50 23.05
N VAL A 370 -29.71 16.75 23.49
CA VAL A 370 -30.64 17.18 24.54
C VAL A 370 -31.52 18.29 23.97
N SER A 371 -32.81 18.03 23.84
CA SER A 371 -33.80 19.00 23.33
C SER A 371 -33.47 19.56 21.93
N GLY A 372 -32.85 18.75 21.07
CA GLY A 372 -32.49 19.13 19.69
C GLY A 372 -31.11 19.78 19.53
N GLU A 373 -30.35 19.92 20.61
CA GLU A 373 -28.98 20.43 20.58
C GLU A 373 -27.99 19.37 21.08
N VAL A 374 -26.86 19.21 20.40
CA VAL A 374 -25.81 18.29 20.86
C VAL A 374 -25.03 18.95 21.98
N LYS A 375 -25.13 18.37 23.18
CA LYS A 375 -24.36 18.77 24.35
C LYS A 375 -23.15 17.86 24.51
N SER A 376 -22.07 18.42 25.05
CA SER A 376 -20.85 17.66 25.33
C SER A 376 -20.31 17.94 26.72
N TRP A 377 -19.62 16.94 27.28
CA TRP A 377 -18.95 16.99 28.56
C TRP A 377 -17.53 16.45 28.45
N TYR A 378 -16.63 16.97 29.27
CA TYR A 378 -15.29 16.41 29.50
C TYR A 378 -15.08 16.18 31.00
N LEU A 379 -14.74 14.95 31.37
CA LEU A 379 -14.48 14.52 32.74
C LEU A 379 -12.97 14.34 32.91
N PRO A 380 -12.25 15.30 33.53
CA PRO A 380 -10.79 15.25 33.67
C PRO A 380 -10.35 14.50 34.95
N PHE A 381 -9.31 13.68 34.82
CA PHE A 381 -8.76 12.86 35.91
C PHE A 381 -7.24 12.99 36.08
N GLY A 382 -6.49 13.00 34.97
CA GLY A 382 -5.05 12.76 34.95
C GLY A 382 -4.18 13.91 34.44
N HIS A 383 -4.70 15.12 34.27
CA HIS A 383 -3.88 16.25 33.83
C HIS A 383 -2.84 16.63 34.88
N GLN A 384 -1.65 16.99 34.42
CA GLN A 384 -0.61 17.63 35.22
C GLN A 384 -1.00 19.09 35.44
N LEU A 385 -1.36 19.39 36.68
CA LEU A 385 -1.88 20.69 37.08
C LEU A 385 -0.78 21.56 37.72
N PRO A 386 -0.77 22.89 37.47
CA PRO A 386 -0.03 23.84 38.30
C PRO A 386 -0.50 23.80 39.76
N GLU A 387 0.33 24.23 40.71
CA GLU A 387 0.02 24.20 42.16
C GLU A 387 -1.29 24.90 42.55
N ASP A 388 -1.73 25.91 41.77
CA ASP A 388 -2.93 26.73 42.03
C ASP A 388 -4.19 26.31 41.23
N ALA A 389 -4.15 25.21 40.48
CA ALA A 389 -5.26 24.80 39.62
C ALA A 389 -6.37 24.04 40.38
N PRO A 390 -7.64 24.12 39.93
CA PRO A 390 -8.77 23.43 40.56
C PRO A 390 -8.55 21.91 40.55
N GLN A 391 -8.98 21.23 41.62
CA GLN A 391 -8.91 19.77 41.71
C GLN A 391 -9.74 19.11 40.60
N GLN A 392 -9.19 18.04 40.02
CA GLN A 392 -9.86 17.17 39.06
C GLN A 392 -10.87 16.24 39.76
N LEU A 393 -11.72 15.59 38.98
CA LEU A 393 -12.69 14.64 39.50
C LEU A 393 -11.98 13.42 40.11
N PRO A 394 -12.45 12.89 41.25
CA PRO A 394 -11.87 11.68 41.82
C PRO A 394 -12.25 10.48 40.94
N LEU A 395 -11.23 9.84 40.34
CA LEU A 395 -11.38 8.86 39.27
C LEU A 395 -12.31 7.70 39.67
N SER A 396 -12.01 7.00 40.76
CA SER A 396 -12.75 5.79 41.16
C SER A 396 -14.22 6.06 41.47
N GLU A 397 -14.51 7.14 42.19
CA GLU A 397 -15.88 7.55 42.53
C GLU A 397 -16.65 8.01 41.29
N THR A 398 -15.99 8.69 40.35
CA THR A 398 -16.61 9.14 39.10
C THR A 398 -16.97 7.96 38.21
N LEU A 399 -16.06 6.99 38.04
CA LEU A 399 -16.33 5.78 37.27
C LEU A 399 -17.45 4.94 37.91
N ALA A 400 -17.50 4.87 39.24
CA ALA A 400 -18.60 4.21 39.94
C ALA A 400 -19.97 4.87 39.68
N LEU A 401 -20.01 6.20 39.50
CA LEU A 401 -21.24 6.92 39.10
C LEU A 401 -21.60 6.70 37.62
N LEU A 402 -20.61 6.55 36.74
CA LEU A 402 -20.84 6.30 35.31
C LEU A 402 -21.25 4.84 35.03
N GLN A 403 -20.79 3.90 35.85
CA GLN A 403 -20.99 2.45 35.66
C GLN A 403 -22.46 2.05 35.39
N PRO A 404 -23.48 2.56 36.11
CA PRO A 404 -24.88 2.20 35.84
C PRO A 404 -25.33 2.57 34.43
N VAL A 405 -24.81 3.65 33.84
CA VAL A 405 -25.15 4.07 32.47
C VAL A 405 -24.31 3.28 31.45
N PHE A 406 -23.00 3.13 31.68
CA PHE A 406 -22.11 2.41 30.76
C PHE A 406 -22.40 0.91 30.68
N ALA A 407 -22.84 0.29 31.77
CA ALA A 407 -23.17 -1.14 31.82
C ALA A 407 -24.67 -1.45 31.62
N ASP A 408 -25.49 -0.46 31.29
CA ASP A 408 -26.89 -0.68 30.91
C ASP A 408 -27.02 -1.09 29.43
N PRO A 409 -27.44 -2.32 29.10
CA PRO A 409 -27.59 -2.75 27.71
C PRO A 409 -28.67 -1.98 26.93
N ASP A 410 -29.64 -1.36 27.63
CA ASP A 410 -30.73 -0.59 27.02
C ASP A 410 -30.36 0.87 26.76
N CYS A 411 -29.26 1.35 27.34
CA CYS A 411 -28.69 2.66 27.05
C CYS A 411 -27.69 2.54 25.88
N PRO A 412 -27.99 3.03 24.67
CA PRO A 412 -27.15 2.79 23.51
C PRO A 412 -25.92 3.70 23.52
N LYS A 413 -24.72 3.13 23.38
CA LYS A 413 -23.48 3.90 23.25
C LYS A 413 -22.94 3.88 21.84
N CYS A 414 -22.24 4.94 21.46
CA CYS A 414 -21.39 4.94 20.28
C CYS A 414 -20.00 5.49 20.57
N ALA A 415 -19.02 5.04 19.79
CA ALA A 415 -17.64 5.49 19.89
C ALA A 415 -16.97 5.41 18.51
N HIS A 416 -15.75 5.88 18.39
CA HIS A 416 -14.92 5.72 17.20
C HIS A 416 -13.71 4.88 17.60
N ASN A 417 -13.52 3.69 16.99
CA ASN A 417 -12.48 2.75 17.43
C ASN A 417 -12.67 2.29 18.89
N ALA A 418 -13.90 1.95 19.25
CA ALA A 418 -14.38 1.74 20.62
C ALA A 418 -13.62 0.67 21.40
N LYS A 419 -12.96 -0.29 20.71
CA LYS A 419 -12.13 -1.31 21.34
C LYS A 419 -10.99 -0.71 22.17
N PHE A 420 -10.39 0.39 21.71
CA PHE A 420 -9.36 1.10 22.46
C PHE A 420 -9.92 1.61 23.79
N ASP A 421 -11.05 2.32 23.76
CA ASP A 421 -11.71 2.86 24.94
C ASP A 421 -12.17 1.76 25.90
N MET A 422 -12.71 0.66 25.37
CA MET A 422 -13.11 -0.51 26.15
C MET A 422 -11.95 -1.07 26.98
N HIS A 423 -10.75 -1.16 26.40
CA HIS A 423 -9.57 -1.62 27.11
C HIS A 423 -9.17 -0.66 28.23
N VAL A 424 -9.01 0.63 27.91
CA VAL A 424 -8.61 1.65 28.87
C VAL A 424 -9.58 1.68 30.06
N LEU A 425 -10.88 1.72 29.78
CA LEU A 425 -11.92 1.79 30.81
C LEU A 425 -11.99 0.51 31.66
N SER A 426 -11.75 -0.67 31.06
CA SER A 426 -11.74 -1.94 31.79
C SER A 426 -10.62 -2.02 32.84
N LEU A 427 -9.45 -1.40 32.59
CA LEU A 427 -8.35 -1.35 33.56
C LEU A 427 -8.73 -0.59 34.83
N HIS A 428 -9.68 0.34 34.72
CA HIS A 428 -10.20 1.14 35.82
C HIS A 428 -11.54 0.63 36.37
N GLY A 429 -11.95 -0.58 36.00
CA GLY A 429 -13.15 -1.25 36.52
C GLY A 429 -14.46 -0.77 35.89
N LEU A 430 -14.41 0.03 34.82
CA LEU A 430 -15.61 0.45 34.09
C LEU A 430 -15.88 -0.52 32.93
N SER A 431 -17.02 -1.20 32.99
CA SER A 431 -17.43 -2.17 31.96
C SER A 431 -18.47 -1.56 31.02
N ILE A 432 -18.33 -1.81 29.73
CA ILE A 432 -19.22 -1.28 28.70
C ILE A 432 -20.11 -2.39 28.17
N THR A 433 -21.41 -2.20 28.25
CA THR A 433 -22.42 -3.02 27.57
C THR A 433 -23.33 -2.10 26.76
N GLY A 434 -24.12 -2.65 25.84
CA GLY A 434 -25.00 -1.81 25.00
C GLY A 434 -24.24 -0.89 24.03
N LEU A 435 -22.98 -1.20 23.71
CA LEU A 435 -22.25 -0.51 22.64
C LEU A 435 -22.94 -0.82 21.32
N ARG A 436 -23.69 0.16 20.82
CA ARG A 436 -24.53 0.02 19.65
C ARG A 436 -23.74 0.25 18.38
N ASP A 437 -22.91 1.30 18.35
CA ASP A 437 -22.24 1.71 17.12
C ASP A 437 -20.76 2.06 17.30
N ASP A 438 -19.93 1.61 16.35
CA ASP A 438 -18.57 2.10 16.14
C ASP A 438 -18.51 2.78 14.77
N THR A 439 -18.26 4.09 14.75
CA THR A 439 -18.26 4.88 13.51
C THR A 439 -17.17 4.48 12.52
N LEU A 440 -16.05 3.93 13.00
CA LEU A 440 -14.99 3.40 12.16
C LEU A 440 -15.44 2.11 11.46
N LEU A 441 -16.16 1.23 12.17
CA LEU A 441 -16.72 0.00 11.57
C LEU A 441 -17.88 0.31 10.61
N LEU A 442 -18.72 1.30 10.93
CA LEU A 442 -19.80 1.76 10.05
C LEU A 442 -19.25 2.20 8.69
N ASP A 443 -18.25 3.07 8.71
CA ASP A 443 -17.66 3.60 7.47
C ASP A 443 -16.86 2.54 6.71
N TYR A 444 -16.13 1.66 7.41
CA TYR A 444 -15.40 0.57 6.77
C TYR A 444 -16.28 -0.35 5.93
N LEU A 445 -17.49 -0.68 6.39
CA LEU A 445 -18.43 -1.50 5.60
C LEU A 445 -19.03 -0.76 4.40
N LEU A 446 -19.01 0.58 4.39
CA LEU A 446 -19.47 1.41 3.28
C LEU A 446 -18.36 1.62 2.24
N GLU A 447 -17.15 1.95 2.68
CA GLU A 447 -16.02 2.33 1.81
C GLU A 447 -14.69 1.64 2.21
N PRO A 448 -14.55 0.32 2.09
CA PRO A 448 -13.42 -0.43 2.66
C PRO A 448 -12.02 -0.10 2.09
N ASP A 449 -11.95 0.64 0.97
CA ASP A 449 -10.68 1.08 0.36
C ASP A 449 -10.26 2.51 0.83
N SER A 450 -11.09 3.19 1.63
CA SER A 450 -10.88 4.56 2.12
C SER A 450 -10.06 4.60 3.43
N ARG A 451 -9.72 5.81 3.90
CA ARG A 451 -9.17 6.01 5.25
C ARG A 451 -10.30 6.28 6.23
N HIS A 452 -10.25 5.65 7.39
CA HIS A 452 -11.35 5.61 8.35
C HIS A 452 -11.08 6.38 9.65
N GLY A 453 -10.13 7.33 9.65
CA GLY A 453 -9.85 8.14 10.83
C GLY A 453 -10.97 9.15 11.08
N LEU A 454 -11.26 9.44 12.35
CA LEU A 454 -12.36 10.31 12.76
C LEU A 454 -12.34 11.68 12.05
N LYS A 455 -11.15 12.29 11.92
CA LYS A 455 -10.96 13.60 11.28
C LYS A 455 -11.27 13.53 9.78
N GLU A 456 -10.84 12.47 9.11
CA GLU A 456 -11.17 12.19 7.71
C GLU A 456 -12.67 11.95 7.51
N LEU A 457 -13.34 11.29 8.47
CA LEU A 457 -14.79 11.06 8.39
C LEU A 457 -15.59 12.34 8.64
N ALA A 458 -15.23 13.12 9.65
CA ALA A 458 -15.84 14.42 9.90
C ALA A 458 -15.67 15.35 8.69
N TRP A 459 -14.50 15.33 8.06
CA TRP A 459 -14.30 15.97 6.77
C TRP A 459 -15.27 15.38 5.75
N THR A 460 -15.08 14.14 5.31
CA THR A 460 -15.76 13.58 4.14
C THR A 460 -17.29 13.57 4.28
N HIS A 461 -17.78 13.19 5.46
CA HIS A 461 -19.21 13.01 5.71
C HIS A 461 -19.86 14.23 6.33
N LEU A 462 -19.27 14.92 7.30
CA LEU A 462 -19.94 16.07 7.94
C LEU A 462 -19.65 17.40 7.26
N GLY A 463 -18.60 17.47 6.45
CA GLY A 463 -18.14 18.76 5.90
C GLY A 463 -17.53 19.65 6.97
N LEU A 464 -16.99 19.07 8.05
CA LEU A 464 -16.38 19.77 9.18
C LEU A 464 -14.87 19.53 9.21
N GLU A 465 -14.12 20.52 9.67
CA GLU A 465 -12.71 20.33 10.02
C GLU A 465 -12.58 20.02 11.50
N MET A 466 -11.58 19.22 11.87
CA MET A 466 -11.27 18.89 13.27
C MET A 466 -9.80 19.21 13.56
N GLN A 467 -9.53 19.65 14.78
CA GLN A 467 -8.17 20.00 15.19
C GLN A 467 -7.25 18.76 15.18
N PRO A 468 -6.11 18.77 14.48
CA PRO A 468 -5.10 17.71 14.57
C PRO A 468 -4.57 17.52 16.01
N ILE A 469 -4.40 16.27 16.46
CA ILE A 469 -3.83 15.99 17.81
C ILE A 469 -2.41 16.56 17.96
N SER A 470 -1.64 16.62 16.87
CA SER A 470 -0.30 17.20 16.83
C SER A 470 -0.25 18.67 17.24
N ASP A 471 -1.37 19.38 17.16
CA ASP A 471 -1.45 20.78 17.58
C ASP A 471 -1.50 20.90 19.11
N LEU A 472 -1.95 19.84 19.81
CA LEU A 472 -1.95 19.76 21.27
C LEU A 472 -0.64 19.17 21.79
N ILE A 473 -0.21 18.04 21.25
CA ILE A 473 0.89 17.25 21.82
C ILE A 473 2.22 17.41 21.09
N GLY A 474 2.26 18.09 19.94
CA GLY A 474 3.45 18.21 19.11
C GLY A 474 3.77 16.93 18.33
N SER A 475 5.01 16.80 17.86
CA SER A 475 5.48 15.64 17.08
C SER A 475 6.96 15.31 17.32
N GLY A 476 7.32 14.05 17.05
CA GLY A 476 8.70 13.56 17.15
C GLY A 476 9.19 13.45 18.60
N ARG A 477 10.49 13.60 18.83
CA ARG A 477 11.11 13.40 20.16
C ARG A 477 10.69 14.41 21.23
N LYS A 478 10.03 15.52 20.85
CA LYS A 478 9.54 16.56 21.76
C LYS A 478 8.03 16.46 21.99
N GLN A 479 7.39 15.41 21.47
CA GLN A 479 5.97 15.17 21.69
C GLN A 479 5.71 14.97 23.18
N ILE A 480 4.73 15.70 23.72
CA ILE A 480 4.25 15.57 25.09
C ILE A 480 3.09 14.57 25.15
N THR A 481 2.65 14.21 26.35
CA THR A 481 1.47 13.36 26.57
C THR A 481 0.21 14.20 26.76
N MET A 482 -0.99 13.60 26.64
CA MET A 482 -2.24 14.32 26.90
C MET A 482 -2.34 14.80 28.36
N ALA A 483 -1.64 14.12 29.28
CA ALA A 483 -1.52 14.56 30.67
C ALA A 483 -0.86 15.95 30.80
N GLU A 484 0.07 16.30 29.92
CA GLU A 484 0.80 17.58 29.94
C GLU A 484 0.05 18.71 29.22
N VAL A 485 -1.00 18.39 28.46
CA VAL A 485 -1.82 19.37 27.75
C VAL A 485 -2.69 20.14 28.75
N PRO A 486 -2.82 21.48 28.64
CA PRO A 486 -3.72 22.25 29.48
C PRO A 486 -5.16 21.71 29.40
N MET A 487 -5.76 21.40 30.56
CA MET A 487 -7.08 20.76 30.68
C MET A 487 -8.16 21.38 29.78
N GLN A 488 -8.23 22.72 29.70
CA GLN A 488 -9.23 23.39 28.87
C GLN A 488 -9.05 23.13 27.37
N GLN A 489 -7.80 23.00 26.89
CA GLN A 489 -7.51 22.70 25.49
C GLN A 489 -7.83 21.24 25.17
N ALA A 490 -7.46 20.33 26.07
CA ALA A 490 -7.83 18.92 25.98
C ALA A 490 -9.36 18.73 25.97
N ALA A 491 -10.08 19.44 26.83
CA ALA A 491 -11.54 19.39 26.90
C ALA A 491 -12.21 19.77 25.56
N VAL A 492 -11.74 20.83 24.90
CA VAL A 492 -12.30 21.26 23.59
C VAL A 492 -12.01 20.23 22.51
N TYR A 493 -10.81 19.66 22.50
CA TYR A 493 -10.41 18.61 21.56
C TYR A 493 -11.25 17.33 21.77
N ALA A 494 -11.27 16.80 22.99
CA ALA A 494 -11.96 15.56 23.33
C ALA A 494 -13.49 15.68 23.12
N ALA A 495 -14.06 16.84 23.43
CA ALA A 495 -15.47 17.11 23.16
C ALA A 495 -15.77 17.14 21.65
N ALA A 496 -14.87 17.67 20.82
CA ALA A 496 -15.03 17.63 19.37
C ALA A 496 -15.01 16.18 18.85
N ASP A 497 -14.17 15.31 19.41
CA ASP A 497 -14.11 13.89 19.03
C ASP A 497 -15.43 13.16 19.39
N ALA A 498 -15.97 13.35 20.60
CA ALA A 498 -17.27 12.78 20.99
C ALA A 498 -18.44 13.34 20.15
N VAL A 499 -18.48 14.66 19.91
CA VAL A 499 -19.54 15.29 19.11
C VAL A 499 -19.49 14.84 17.65
N ALA A 500 -18.30 14.79 17.05
CA ALA A 500 -18.13 14.28 15.69
C ALA A 500 -18.61 12.84 15.57
N THR A 501 -18.27 12.01 16.55
CA THR A 501 -18.70 10.61 16.63
C THR A 501 -20.22 10.48 16.69
N TRP A 502 -20.88 11.25 17.55
CA TRP A 502 -22.35 11.31 17.61
C TRP A 502 -22.98 11.68 16.26
N MET A 503 -22.50 12.76 15.64
CA MET A 503 -23.00 13.23 14.35
C MET A 503 -22.75 12.24 13.21
N LEU A 504 -21.59 11.58 13.20
CA LEU A 504 -21.24 10.56 12.22
C LEU A 504 -22.12 9.33 12.38
N GLN A 505 -22.36 8.85 13.59
CA GLN A 505 -23.22 7.70 13.85
C GLN A 505 -24.64 7.93 13.29
N GLN A 506 -25.21 9.12 13.52
CA GLN A 506 -26.51 9.53 12.98
C GLN A 506 -26.53 9.60 11.44
N LYS A 507 -25.40 9.95 10.81
CA LYS A 507 -25.28 10.04 9.36
C LYS A 507 -25.01 8.70 8.67
N LEU A 508 -24.13 7.88 9.25
CA LEU A 508 -23.63 6.64 8.64
C LEU A 508 -24.62 5.48 8.81
N THR A 509 -25.35 5.41 9.94
CA THR A 509 -26.29 4.30 10.19
C THR A 509 -27.36 4.17 9.10
N PRO A 510 -28.04 5.26 8.66
CA PRO A 510 -29.00 5.17 7.54
C PRO A 510 -28.35 4.82 6.20
N LEU A 511 -27.08 5.17 5.98
CA LEU A 511 -26.36 4.83 4.75
C LEU A 511 -26.03 3.34 4.72
N LEU A 512 -25.62 2.78 5.85
CA LEU A 512 -25.37 1.34 6.00
C LEU A 512 -26.62 0.51 5.71
N ALA A 513 -27.78 0.94 6.22
CA ALA A 513 -29.06 0.30 5.93
C ALA A 513 -29.39 0.34 4.41
N LYS A 514 -29.20 1.49 3.75
CA LYS A 514 -29.37 1.62 2.28
C LYS A 514 -28.38 0.74 1.50
N ALA A 515 -27.19 0.54 2.04
CA ALA A 515 -26.18 -0.34 1.46
C ALA A 515 -26.45 -1.84 1.71
N GLY A 516 -27.45 -2.21 2.51
CA GLY A 516 -27.77 -3.62 2.80
C GLY A 516 -26.78 -4.31 3.75
N CYS A 517 -25.83 -3.58 4.33
CA CYS A 517 -24.79 -4.12 5.21
C CYS A 517 -25.21 -4.10 6.71
N GLU A 518 -26.41 -3.64 7.04
CA GLU A 518 -26.87 -3.50 8.43
C GLU A 518 -26.93 -4.85 9.17
N SER A 519 -27.46 -5.90 8.53
CA SER A 519 -27.54 -7.23 9.15
C SER A 519 -26.15 -7.75 9.51
N LEU A 520 -25.19 -7.67 8.59
CA LEU A 520 -23.79 -8.05 8.80
C LEU A 520 -23.18 -7.28 9.98
N TYR A 521 -23.38 -5.96 10.01
CA TYR A 521 -22.83 -5.10 11.04
C TYR A 521 -23.38 -5.43 12.43
N ARG A 522 -24.70 -5.62 12.55
CA ARG A 522 -25.37 -5.90 13.83
C ARG A 522 -25.15 -7.31 14.33
N SER A 523 -25.03 -8.30 13.43
CA SER A 523 -24.90 -9.72 13.80
C SER A 523 -23.45 -10.21 13.87
N ILE A 524 -22.51 -9.53 13.22
CA ILE A 524 -21.11 -9.95 13.15
C ILE A 524 -20.16 -8.87 13.66
N GLU A 525 -20.04 -7.72 13.00
CA GLU A 525 -18.94 -6.79 13.30
C GLU A 525 -19.03 -6.14 14.69
N MET A 526 -20.22 -5.71 15.11
CA MET A 526 -20.40 -5.11 16.43
C MET A 526 -20.27 -6.12 17.58
N PRO A 527 -20.93 -7.29 17.57
CA PRO A 527 -20.77 -8.28 18.63
C PRO A 527 -19.34 -8.84 18.71
N LEU A 528 -18.63 -8.93 17.57
CA LEU A 528 -17.24 -9.39 17.56
C LEU A 528 -16.31 -8.45 18.34
N LEU A 529 -16.61 -7.16 18.41
CA LEU A 529 -15.75 -6.16 19.05
C LEU A 529 -15.46 -6.50 20.52
N SER A 530 -16.50 -6.91 21.27
CA SER A 530 -16.34 -7.32 22.67
C SER A 530 -15.57 -8.63 22.81
N VAL A 531 -15.78 -9.59 21.89
CA VAL A 531 -15.01 -10.84 21.85
C VAL A 531 -13.54 -10.54 21.64
N LEU A 532 -13.20 -9.66 20.69
CA LEU A 532 -11.81 -9.25 20.42
C LEU A 532 -11.23 -8.52 21.63
N ALA A 533 -11.95 -7.59 22.25
CA ALA A 533 -11.49 -6.94 23.46
C ALA A 533 -11.19 -7.96 24.58
N GLN A 534 -12.03 -8.96 24.77
CA GLN A 534 -11.78 -10.01 25.76
C GLN A 534 -10.56 -10.88 25.39
N MET A 535 -10.40 -11.24 24.12
CA MET A 535 -9.22 -11.99 23.63
C MET A 535 -7.92 -11.22 23.86
N GLU A 536 -7.91 -9.92 23.54
CA GLU A 536 -6.75 -9.06 23.72
C GLU A 536 -6.40 -8.90 25.20
N GLN A 537 -7.38 -8.74 26.09
CA GLN A 537 -7.17 -8.74 27.53
C GLN A 537 -6.67 -10.10 28.06
N ASN A 538 -7.17 -11.21 27.52
CA ASN A 538 -6.72 -12.54 27.91
C ASN A 538 -5.21 -12.70 27.62
N GLY A 539 -4.76 -12.29 26.44
CA GLY A 539 -3.36 -12.47 25.99
C GLY A 539 -2.92 -13.93 25.94
N ILE A 540 -1.66 -14.20 25.57
CA ILE A 540 -1.08 -15.55 25.54
C ILE A 540 0.23 -15.61 26.34
N ALA A 541 0.45 -16.70 27.08
CA ALA A 541 1.67 -16.88 27.87
C ALA A 541 2.85 -17.35 26.99
N LEU A 542 4.06 -16.92 27.37
CA LEU A 542 5.30 -17.29 26.71
C LEU A 542 6.27 -17.97 27.68
N ASP A 543 6.96 -19.00 27.20
CA ASP A 543 8.10 -19.61 27.87
C ASP A 543 9.37 -18.76 27.63
N LEU A 544 9.58 -17.77 28.50
CA LEU A 544 10.73 -16.86 28.43
C LEU A 544 12.08 -17.59 28.60
N PRO A 545 12.25 -18.56 29.52
CA PRO A 545 13.46 -19.38 29.59
C PRO A 545 13.76 -20.12 28.29
N PHE A 546 12.75 -20.75 27.67
CA PHE A 546 12.93 -21.43 26.39
C PHE A 546 13.32 -20.46 25.26
N LEU A 547 12.70 -19.27 25.20
CA LEU A 547 13.07 -18.26 24.20
C LEU A 547 14.51 -17.76 24.39
N ALA A 548 14.97 -17.60 25.63
CA ALA A 548 16.36 -17.24 25.90
C ALA A 548 17.35 -18.33 25.48
N GLU A 549 17.03 -19.60 25.72
CA GLU A 549 17.82 -20.74 25.25
C GLU A 549 17.85 -20.80 23.71
N LEU A 550 16.68 -20.66 23.07
CA LEU A 550 16.56 -20.65 21.62
C LEU A 550 17.35 -19.49 20.99
N SER A 551 17.33 -18.29 21.61
CA SER A 551 18.12 -17.15 21.16
C SER A 551 19.63 -17.47 21.14
N GLN A 552 20.14 -18.12 22.19
CA GLN A 552 21.54 -18.54 22.26
C GLN A 552 21.88 -19.62 21.23
N GLN A 553 21.00 -20.60 21.03
CA GLN A 553 21.19 -21.65 20.01
C GLN A 553 21.24 -21.05 18.60
N LEU A 554 20.34 -20.10 18.30
CA LEU A 554 20.32 -19.39 17.03
C LEU A 554 21.57 -18.53 16.83
N ASP A 555 22.09 -17.88 17.88
CA ASP A 555 23.35 -17.12 17.78
C ASP A 555 24.53 -18.01 17.40
N VAL A 556 24.60 -19.23 17.94
CA VAL A 556 25.65 -20.21 17.58
C VAL A 556 25.51 -20.63 16.12
N GLN A 557 24.29 -20.97 15.67
CA GLN A 557 24.04 -21.35 14.28
C GLN A 557 24.32 -20.22 13.29
N LEU A 558 23.91 -19.00 13.62
CA LEU A 558 24.15 -17.81 12.80
C LEU A 558 25.64 -17.54 12.65
N ARG A 559 26.43 -17.62 13.73
CA ARG A 559 27.90 -17.47 13.67
C ARG A 559 28.57 -18.57 12.86
N GLN A 560 28.08 -19.80 12.93
CA GLN A 560 28.59 -20.90 12.13
C GLN A 560 28.32 -20.64 10.63
N LEU A 561 27.07 -20.36 10.25
CA LEU A 561 26.70 -20.06 8.87
C LEU A 561 27.44 -18.82 8.34
N GLU A 562 27.57 -17.78 9.17
CA GLU A 562 28.34 -16.59 8.83
C GLU A 562 29.82 -16.94 8.54
N GLY A 563 30.45 -17.76 9.38
CA GLY A 563 31.81 -18.25 9.17
C GLY A 563 31.95 -19.08 7.89
N GLU A 564 31.02 -19.99 7.62
CA GLU A 564 31.02 -20.81 6.40
C GLU A 564 30.86 -19.95 5.13
N VAL A 565 29.95 -18.98 5.14
CA VAL A 565 29.73 -18.06 4.02
C VAL A 565 30.94 -17.13 3.82
N MET A 566 31.53 -16.60 4.90
CA MET A 566 32.73 -15.76 4.83
C MET A 566 33.93 -16.53 4.30
N GLN A 567 34.08 -17.81 4.64
CA GLN A 567 35.15 -18.65 4.12
C GLN A 567 35.05 -18.83 2.60
N VAL A 568 33.83 -19.02 2.08
CA VAL A 568 33.57 -19.12 0.65
C VAL A 568 33.78 -17.78 -0.08
N ALA A 569 33.46 -16.67 0.58
CA ALA A 569 33.61 -15.32 0.03
C ALA A 569 35.05 -14.78 0.10
N GLU A 570 35.95 -15.46 0.80
CA GLU A 570 37.35 -15.06 1.06
C GLU A 570 37.52 -13.63 1.66
N ALA A 571 36.46 -13.05 2.22
CA ALA A 571 36.47 -11.72 2.80
C ALA A 571 35.44 -11.58 3.94
N PRO A 572 35.73 -10.80 4.99
CA PRO A 572 34.74 -10.49 6.03
C PRO A 572 33.73 -9.47 5.51
N PHE A 573 32.44 -9.78 5.65
CA PHE A 573 31.35 -8.86 5.30
C PHE A 573 30.10 -9.16 6.13
N ASN A 574 29.18 -8.20 6.20
CA ASN A 574 27.92 -8.34 6.92
C ASN A 574 26.85 -8.96 6.01
N LEU A 575 26.44 -10.20 6.31
CA LEU A 575 25.41 -10.93 5.56
C LEU A 575 24.02 -10.27 5.63
N ASN A 576 23.76 -9.46 6.65
CA ASN A 576 22.52 -8.67 6.77
C ASN A 576 22.53 -7.40 5.92
N SER A 577 23.69 -6.99 5.36
CA SER A 577 23.78 -5.83 4.46
C SER A 577 23.52 -6.25 3.02
N PRO A 578 22.38 -5.85 2.40
CA PRO A 578 22.07 -6.25 1.03
C PRO A 578 23.10 -5.76 0.01
N GLN A 579 23.77 -4.63 0.29
CA GLN A 579 24.82 -4.07 -0.56
C GLN A 579 26.08 -4.92 -0.52
N GLN A 580 26.56 -5.25 0.68
CA GLN A 580 27.77 -6.07 0.83
C GLN A 580 27.55 -7.48 0.29
N LEU A 581 26.40 -8.08 0.59
CA LEU A 581 26.04 -9.38 0.02
C LEU A 581 25.92 -9.34 -1.50
N SER A 582 25.33 -8.28 -2.07
CA SER A 582 25.28 -8.12 -3.52
C SER A 582 26.68 -8.06 -4.13
N LYS A 583 27.61 -7.34 -3.51
CA LYS A 583 28.99 -7.27 -3.99
C LYS A 583 29.61 -8.67 -4.04
N VAL A 584 29.52 -9.40 -2.93
CA VAL A 584 30.07 -10.77 -2.83
C VAL A 584 29.46 -11.70 -3.87
N LEU A 585 28.13 -11.69 -4.04
CA LEU A 585 27.46 -12.61 -4.96
C LEU A 585 27.78 -12.32 -6.44
N PHE A 586 27.87 -11.06 -6.84
CA PHE A 586 27.91 -10.70 -8.27
C PHE A 586 29.26 -10.19 -8.74
N GLU A 587 30.10 -9.65 -7.86
CA GLU A 587 31.45 -9.18 -8.18
C GLU A 587 32.48 -10.23 -7.80
N ASP A 588 32.46 -10.71 -6.54
CA ASP A 588 33.50 -11.61 -6.03
C ASP A 588 33.28 -13.06 -6.51
N LEU A 589 32.07 -13.60 -6.34
CA LEU A 589 31.68 -14.94 -6.80
C LEU A 589 31.22 -14.97 -8.27
N ASN A 590 31.09 -13.80 -8.91
CA ASN A 590 30.76 -13.63 -10.33
C ASN A 590 29.49 -14.42 -10.78
N LEU A 591 28.45 -14.46 -9.94
CA LEU A 591 27.21 -15.16 -10.28
C LEU A 591 26.41 -14.44 -11.37
N PRO A 592 25.55 -15.16 -12.13
CA PRO A 592 24.80 -14.56 -13.23
C PRO A 592 23.88 -13.44 -12.77
N SER A 593 24.13 -12.23 -13.25
CA SER A 593 23.35 -11.04 -12.91
C SER A 593 22.27 -10.67 -13.95
N LYS A 594 22.17 -11.47 -15.03
CA LYS A 594 21.27 -11.19 -16.16
C LYS A 594 19.80 -11.27 -15.74
N GLY A 595 19.09 -10.16 -15.88
CA GLY A 595 17.66 -10.05 -15.54
C GLY A 595 17.38 -9.74 -14.07
N ILE A 596 18.42 -9.50 -13.25
CA ILE A 596 18.28 -9.06 -11.86
C ILE A 596 18.31 -7.54 -11.81
N LYS A 597 17.28 -6.93 -11.20
CA LYS A 597 17.20 -5.46 -11.07
C LYS A 597 18.21 -4.98 -10.03
N LYS A 598 18.90 -3.88 -10.34
CA LYS A 598 19.71 -3.13 -9.37
C LYS A 598 18.83 -2.20 -8.55
N ASN A 599 19.14 -2.05 -7.27
CA ASN A 599 18.51 -1.11 -6.36
C ASN A 599 19.08 0.31 -6.54
N LYS A 600 18.57 1.28 -5.76
CA LYS A 600 18.96 2.69 -5.84
C LYS A 600 20.45 2.93 -5.58
N THR A 601 21.15 1.99 -4.95
CA THR A 601 22.57 2.09 -4.58
C THR A 601 23.49 1.34 -5.55
N GLY A 602 22.97 0.91 -6.71
CA GLY A 602 23.73 0.20 -7.74
C GLY A 602 23.99 -1.28 -7.46
N ALA A 603 23.57 -1.78 -6.30
CA ALA A 603 23.67 -3.18 -5.90
C ALA A 603 22.52 -3.99 -6.52
N TYR A 604 22.78 -5.23 -6.94
CA TYR A 604 21.74 -6.14 -7.40
C TYR A 604 20.81 -6.54 -6.23
N SER A 605 19.52 -6.73 -6.51
CA SER A 605 18.60 -7.26 -5.50
C SER A 605 19.07 -8.63 -5.03
N THR A 606 19.11 -8.82 -3.72
CA THR A 606 19.41 -10.09 -3.08
C THR A 606 18.17 -10.69 -2.42
N ASP A 607 16.96 -10.32 -2.85
CA ASP A 607 15.72 -10.84 -2.25
C ASP A 607 15.58 -12.36 -2.41
N VAL A 608 14.76 -13.01 -1.57
CA VAL A 608 14.57 -14.47 -1.55
C VAL A 608 14.30 -15.03 -2.96
N LYS A 609 13.41 -14.41 -3.75
CA LYS A 609 13.10 -14.83 -5.12
C LYS A 609 14.29 -14.77 -6.08
N ILE A 610 15.24 -13.87 -5.85
CA ILE A 610 16.46 -13.76 -6.65
C ILE A 610 17.46 -14.81 -6.20
N LEU A 611 17.68 -14.95 -4.90
CA LEU A 611 18.53 -15.99 -4.33
C LEU A 611 18.06 -17.39 -4.77
N GLU A 612 16.75 -17.66 -4.78
CA GLU A 612 16.21 -18.93 -5.29
C GLU A 612 16.55 -19.20 -6.76
N LYS A 613 16.60 -18.17 -7.61
CA LYS A 613 17.05 -18.30 -9.00
C LYS A 613 18.56 -18.53 -9.11
N LEU A 614 19.32 -18.10 -8.11
CA LEU A 614 20.77 -18.25 -8.05
C LEU A 614 21.21 -19.60 -7.45
N ARG A 615 20.32 -20.32 -6.75
CA ARG A 615 20.59 -21.64 -6.16
C ARG A 615 21.35 -22.61 -7.08
N PRO A 616 21.00 -22.76 -8.38
CA PRO A 616 21.69 -23.72 -9.26
C PRO A 616 23.14 -23.35 -9.58
N PHE A 617 23.56 -22.11 -9.31
CA PHE A 617 24.87 -21.60 -9.71
C PHE A 617 25.91 -21.69 -8.60
N HIS A 618 25.51 -21.71 -7.32
CA HIS A 618 26.47 -21.80 -6.21
C HIS A 618 25.85 -22.34 -4.91
N PRO A 619 26.51 -23.28 -4.21
CA PRO A 619 25.97 -23.89 -2.98
C PRO A 619 25.81 -22.90 -1.81
N VAL A 620 26.66 -21.87 -1.73
CA VAL A 620 26.58 -20.81 -0.69
C VAL A 620 25.22 -20.12 -0.60
N ILE A 621 24.44 -20.14 -1.67
CA ILE A 621 23.11 -19.52 -1.72
C ILE A 621 22.16 -20.18 -0.72
N ASP A 622 22.25 -21.50 -0.53
CA ASP A 622 21.41 -22.20 0.45
C ASP A 622 21.77 -21.79 1.88
N GLN A 623 23.07 -21.66 2.20
CA GLN A 623 23.54 -21.16 3.49
C GLN A 623 23.09 -19.71 3.74
N ILE A 624 23.12 -18.84 2.72
CA ILE A 624 22.64 -17.45 2.82
C ILE A 624 21.12 -17.39 3.06
N LEU A 625 20.36 -18.22 2.34
CA LEU A 625 18.90 -18.29 2.51
C LEU A 625 18.54 -18.77 3.91
N GLU A 626 19.23 -19.79 4.40
CA GLU A 626 19.10 -20.30 5.76
C GLU A 626 19.46 -19.23 6.80
N TYR A 627 20.63 -18.59 6.67
CA TYR A 627 21.08 -17.51 7.55
C TYR A 627 20.02 -16.40 7.67
N ARG A 628 19.48 -15.93 6.54
CA ARG A 628 18.45 -14.86 6.54
C ARG A 628 17.15 -15.31 7.20
N GLN A 629 16.75 -16.56 7.00
CA GLN A 629 15.57 -17.10 7.65
C GLN A 629 15.77 -17.14 9.17
N LEU A 630 16.91 -17.63 9.65
CA LEU A 630 17.26 -17.67 11.08
C LEU A 630 17.39 -16.27 11.68
N ALA A 631 18.10 -15.36 11.01
CA ALA A 631 18.32 -13.99 11.48
C ALA A 631 17.01 -13.21 11.58
N LYS A 632 16.11 -13.37 10.61
CA LYS A 632 14.77 -12.79 10.66
C LYS A 632 13.96 -13.39 11.81
N LEU A 633 13.97 -14.71 11.97
CA LEU A 633 13.25 -15.39 13.04
C LEU A 633 13.70 -14.89 14.42
N LYS A 634 15.01 -14.81 14.62
CA LYS A 634 15.63 -14.33 15.85
C LYS A 634 15.25 -12.88 16.15
N SER A 635 15.52 -11.98 15.21
CA SER A 635 15.27 -10.54 15.40
C SER A 635 13.79 -10.18 15.51
N THR A 636 12.93 -10.83 14.71
CA THR A 636 11.50 -10.47 14.61
C THR A 636 10.68 -11.12 15.72
N TYR A 637 11.04 -12.33 16.16
CA TYR A 637 10.22 -13.11 17.09
C TYR A 637 10.98 -13.42 18.39
N VAL A 638 12.09 -14.14 18.33
CA VAL A 638 12.76 -14.69 19.53
C VAL A 638 13.25 -13.59 20.48
N ASP A 639 13.89 -12.55 19.94
CA ASP A 639 14.48 -11.47 20.76
C ASP A 639 13.47 -10.35 21.06
N ALA A 640 12.50 -10.14 20.16
CA ALA A 640 11.53 -9.04 20.26
C ALA A 640 10.33 -9.39 21.15
N MET A 641 9.76 -10.60 21.04
CA MET A 641 8.55 -10.98 21.78
C MET A 641 8.71 -10.90 23.31
N PRO A 642 9.82 -11.34 23.91
CA PRO A 642 10.05 -11.17 25.36
C PRO A 642 9.95 -9.72 25.83
N GLN A 643 10.31 -8.75 24.98
CA GLN A 643 10.27 -7.32 25.32
C GLN A 643 8.85 -6.73 25.24
N LEU A 644 7.94 -7.42 24.55
CA LEU A 644 6.53 -7.03 24.38
C LEU A 644 5.61 -7.67 25.42
N VAL A 645 6.13 -8.53 26.31
CA VAL A 645 5.35 -9.11 27.40
C VAL A 645 4.95 -8.00 28.37
N ASN A 646 3.65 -7.86 28.59
CA ASN A 646 3.13 -6.88 29.52
C ASN A 646 3.56 -7.23 30.95
N ARG A 647 4.10 -6.24 31.66
CA ARG A 647 4.71 -6.46 33.00
C ARG A 647 3.68 -6.75 34.08
N HIS A 648 2.44 -6.31 33.90
CA HIS A 648 1.37 -6.48 34.89
C HIS A 648 0.71 -7.85 34.76
N THR A 649 0.48 -8.32 33.54
CA THR A 649 -0.19 -9.60 33.28
C THR A 649 0.79 -10.78 33.14
N GLY A 650 2.06 -10.50 32.79
CA GLY A 650 3.03 -11.52 32.41
C GLY A 650 2.71 -12.21 31.08
N ARG A 651 1.82 -11.64 30.26
CA ARG A 651 1.36 -12.23 28.99
C ARG A 651 1.65 -11.32 27.82
N LEU A 652 1.65 -11.89 26.62
CA LEU A 652 1.73 -11.18 25.37
C LEU A 652 0.32 -10.82 24.90
N HIS A 653 0.08 -9.54 24.60
CA HIS A 653 -1.20 -9.03 24.14
C HIS A 653 -1.02 -8.51 22.71
N THR A 654 -1.64 -9.17 21.73
CA THR A 654 -1.68 -8.67 20.35
C THR A 654 -2.94 -7.85 20.13
N THR A 655 -2.92 -6.89 19.21
CA THR A 655 -4.11 -6.15 18.78
C THR A 655 -4.69 -6.77 17.52
N PHE A 656 -5.93 -7.22 17.55
CA PHE A 656 -6.69 -7.73 16.39
C PHE A 656 -7.45 -6.61 15.68
N ASN A 657 -7.23 -6.44 14.39
CA ASN A 657 -7.88 -5.39 13.60
C ASN A 657 -8.95 -5.97 12.67
N GLN A 658 -10.18 -5.47 12.79
CA GLN A 658 -11.29 -5.82 11.89
C GLN A 658 -11.15 -5.20 10.48
N LEU A 659 -10.34 -4.15 10.35
CA LEU A 659 -10.11 -3.39 9.11
C LEU A 659 -8.95 -3.94 8.26
N GLY A 660 -8.30 -5.02 8.68
CA GLY A 660 -7.03 -5.46 8.11
C GLY A 660 -7.09 -5.85 6.64
N ALA A 661 -7.97 -6.79 6.31
CA ALA A 661 -8.17 -7.24 4.93
C ALA A 661 -9.59 -6.89 4.46
N ILE A 662 -9.70 -6.37 3.23
CA ILE A 662 -11.00 -6.00 2.64
C ILE A 662 -11.95 -7.21 2.52
N THR A 663 -11.40 -8.43 2.48
CA THR A 663 -12.18 -9.66 2.56
C THR A 663 -12.84 -9.87 3.92
N GLY A 664 -12.61 -9.02 4.92
CA GLY A 664 -13.15 -9.13 6.27
C GLY A 664 -12.28 -9.91 7.25
N ARG A 665 -11.16 -10.49 6.78
CA ARG A 665 -10.23 -11.24 7.65
C ARG A 665 -9.63 -10.31 8.71
N LEU A 666 -9.60 -10.80 9.95
CA LEU A 666 -8.83 -10.16 11.01
C LEU A 666 -7.36 -10.08 10.61
N SER A 667 -6.68 -9.02 11.03
CA SER A 667 -5.22 -8.97 11.08
C SER A 667 -4.76 -8.81 12.52
N SER A 668 -3.48 -9.04 12.80
CA SER A 668 -2.91 -8.84 14.13
C SER A 668 -1.65 -7.97 14.04
N THR A 669 -1.50 -7.09 15.02
CA THR A 669 -0.38 -6.15 15.18
C THR A 669 0.15 -6.19 16.61
N GLU A 670 1.39 -5.74 16.79
CA GLU A 670 2.02 -5.53 18.11
C GLU A 670 1.97 -6.73 19.09
N PRO A 671 2.48 -7.92 18.73
CA PRO A 671 3.13 -8.31 17.48
C PRO A 671 2.16 -9.00 16.51
N ASN A 672 2.53 -9.11 15.22
CA ASN A 672 1.73 -9.84 14.24
C ASN A 672 1.89 -11.37 14.40
N LEU A 673 0.93 -11.98 15.09
CA LEU A 673 0.90 -13.43 15.35
C LEU A 673 0.41 -14.27 14.17
N GLN A 674 -0.19 -13.65 13.15
CA GLN A 674 -0.63 -14.35 11.95
C GLN A 674 0.53 -14.77 11.04
N ASN A 675 1.68 -14.10 11.13
CA ASN A 675 2.82 -14.35 10.27
C ASN A 675 3.81 -15.39 10.83
N ILE A 676 3.49 -16.05 11.95
CA ILE A 676 4.39 -17.06 12.54
C ILE A 676 4.49 -18.26 11.59
N PRO A 677 5.70 -18.62 11.11
CA PRO A 677 5.86 -19.72 10.16
C PRO A 677 5.31 -21.06 10.69
N ILE A 678 4.60 -21.80 9.84
CA ILE A 678 3.89 -23.04 10.25
C ILE A 678 4.62 -24.31 9.78
N ARG A 679 5.23 -24.26 8.59
CA ARG A 679 5.73 -25.45 7.88
C ARG A 679 7.22 -25.74 8.08
N THR A 680 7.94 -24.85 8.72
CA THR A 680 9.38 -24.99 8.95
C THR A 680 9.60 -25.52 10.37
N GLU A 681 10.65 -26.33 10.55
CA GLU A 681 10.99 -26.86 11.88
C GLU A 681 11.20 -25.74 12.91
N LEU A 682 11.87 -24.67 12.48
CA LEU A 682 12.05 -23.47 13.29
C LEU A 682 10.74 -22.70 13.58
N GLY A 683 9.78 -22.72 12.65
CA GLY A 683 8.45 -22.18 12.89
C GLY A 683 7.68 -22.97 13.95
N ARG A 684 7.85 -24.30 13.95
CA ARG A 684 7.32 -25.18 15.00
C ARG A 684 7.97 -24.91 16.35
N GLN A 685 9.29 -24.71 16.38
CA GLN A 685 9.99 -24.31 17.62
C GLN A 685 9.47 -22.97 18.16
N MET A 686 9.18 -21.99 17.30
CA MET A 686 8.53 -20.75 17.75
C MET A 686 7.16 -21.00 18.39
N ARG A 687 6.33 -21.86 17.79
CA ARG A 687 5.02 -22.22 18.38
C ARG A 687 5.18 -22.92 19.74
N LYS A 688 6.27 -23.65 19.97
CA LYS A 688 6.57 -24.27 21.27
C LYS A 688 6.74 -23.23 22.39
N ALA A 689 7.18 -22.01 22.07
CA ALA A 689 7.33 -20.94 23.05
C ALA A 689 5.99 -20.41 23.59
N PHE A 690 4.89 -20.61 22.85
CA PHE A 690 3.55 -20.25 23.30
C PHE A 690 2.97 -21.39 24.14
N VAL A 691 2.76 -21.13 25.42
CA VAL A 691 2.42 -22.15 26.41
C VAL A 691 1.10 -21.85 27.10
N ALA A 692 0.48 -22.89 27.66
CA ALA A 692 -0.55 -22.68 28.66
C ALA A 692 0.06 -21.99 29.90
N SER A 693 -0.69 -21.10 30.53
CA SER A 693 -0.24 -20.27 31.66
C SER A 693 -0.08 -21.03 32.97
N SER A 694 -0.62 -22.24 33.06
CA SER A 694 -0.36 -23.15 34.17
C SER A 694 -0.36 -24.61 33.70
N PRO A 695 0.27 -25.53 34.47
CA PRO A 695 0.29 -26.96 34.15
C PRO A 695 -1.09 -27.65 34.16
N GLU A 696 -2.09 -27.04 34.81
CA GLU A 696 -3.46 -27.53 34.88
C GLU A 696 -4.28 -27.15 33.64
N LEU A 697 -3.80 -26.17 32.87
CA LEU A 697 -4.42 -25.71 31.64
C LEU A 697 -3.81 -26.43 30.42
N ARG A 698 -4.56 -26.45 29.33
CA ARG A 698 -4.11 -26.90 28.01
C ARG A 698 -4.44 -25.84 26.99
N LEU A 699 -3.55 -25.70 26.01
CA LEU A 699 -3.89 -25.01 24.78
C LEU A 699 -4.67 -25.97 23.89
N VAL A 700 -5.78 -25.50 23.32
CA VAL A 700 -6.64 -26.27 22.42
C VAL A 700 -6.81 -25.51 21.13
N SER A 701 -6.39 -26.12 20.03
CA SER A 701 -6.51 -25.58 18.69
C SER A 701 -7.69 -26.24 17.98
N LEU A 702 -8.54 -25.42 17.36
CA LEU A 702 -9.63 -25.84 16.51
C LEU A 702 -9.48 -25.16 15.14
N ASP A 703 -9.17 -25.93 14.09
CA ASP A 703 -8.87 -25.43 12.75
C ASP A 703 -9.92 -25.91 11.74
N TYR A 704 -10.50 -24.99 10.97
CA TYR A 704 -11.49 -25.39 9.97
C TYR A 704 -10.84 -26.14 8.80
N SER A 705 -11.26 -27.39 8.60
CA SER A 705 -10.73 -28.24 7.54
C SER A 705 -11.25 -27.80 6.16
N GLN A 706 -10.41 -27.06 5.44
CA GLN A 706 -10.64 -26.66 4.04
C GLN A 706 -11.93 -25.85 3.81
N ILE A 707 -12.22 -24.91 4.71
CA ILE A 707 -13.44 -24.08 4.68
C ILE A 707 -13.70 -23.40 3.33
N GLU A 708 -12.66 -22.86 2.68
CA GLU A 708 -12.81 -22.20 1.37
C GLU A 708 -13.30 -23.17 0.27
N LEU A 709 -12.85 -24.44 0.29
CA LEU A 709 -13.30 -25.45 -0.68
C LEU A 709 -14.70 -25.96 -0.38
N ARG A 710 -15.09 -26.02 0.90
CA ARG A 710 -16.45 -26.34 1.32
C ARG A 710 -17.41 -25.23 0.91
N LEU A 711 -17.02 -23.97 1.05
CA LEU A 711 -17.76 -22.82 0.55
C LEU A 711 -17.86 -22.84 -0.98
N LEU A 712 -16.78 -23.18 -1.69
CA LEU A 712 -16.86 -23.36 -3.14
C LEU A 712 -17.89 -24.43 -3.51
N ALA A 713 -17.92 -25.58 -2.82
CA ALA A 713 -18.92 -26.62 -3.04
C ALA A 713 -20.34 -26.12 -2.77
N HIS A 714 -20.52 -25.30 -1.73
CA HIS A 714 -21.81 -24.69 -1.41
C HIS A 714 -22.30 -23.72 -2.49
N PHE A 715 -21.46 -22.78 -2.94
CA PHE A 715 -21.83 -21.78 -3.93
C PHE A 715 -21.97 -22.33 -5.35
N SER A 716 -21.08 -23.27 -5.72
CA SER A 716 -21.10 -23.87 -7.06
C SER A 716 -22.14 -24.96 -7.23
N GLU A 717 -22.62 -25.53 -6.12
CA GLU A 717 -23.50 -26.70 -6.08
C GLU A 717 -22.98 -27.86 -6.94
N ASP A 718 -21.67 -27.94 -7.19
CA ASP A 718 -21.10 -28.95 -8.06
C ASP A 718 -21.30 -30.33 -7.42
N PRO A 719 -22.01 -31.27 -8.09
CA PRO A 719 -22.45 -32.50 -7.46
C PRO A 719 -21.29 -33.37 -6.99
N ARG A 720 -20.13 -33.32 -7.67
CA ARG A 720 -18.95 -34.11 -7.30
C ARG A 720 -18.29 -33.56 -6.05
N PHE A 721 -18.16 -32.23 -5.94
CA PHE A 721 -17.63 -31.58 -4.75
C PHE A 721 -18.56 -31.79 -3.55
N VAL A 722 -19.87 -31.62 -3.74
CA VAL A 722 -20.88 -31.84 -2.70
C VAL A 722 -20.84 -33.29 -2.20
N GLU A 723 -20.88 -34.27 -3.10
CA GLU A 723 -20.81 -35.70 -2.73
C GLU A 723 -19.50 -36.01 -1.99
N ALA A 724 -18.36 -35.51 -2.47
CA ALA A 724 -17.06 -35.75 -1.85
C ALA A 724 -17.01 -35.26 -0.40
N PHE A 725 -17.50 -34.06 -0.12
CA PHE A 725 -17.53 -33.53 1.25
C PHE A 725 -18.60 -34.17 2.13
N GLN A 726 -19.76 -34.53 1.59
CA GLN A 726 -20.80 -35.25 2.34
C GLN A 726 -20.35 -36.67 2.73
N ALA A 727 -19.53 -37.29 1.89
CA ALA A 727 -18.93 -38.61 2.17
C ALA A 727 -17.59 -38.53 2.93
N ASP A 728 -17.20 -37.35 3.43
CA ASP A 728 -15.91 -37.07 4.11
C ASP A 728 -14.67 -37.61 3.36
N ARG A 729 -14.69 -37.54 2.03
CA ARG A 729 -13.58 -37.96 1.16
C ARG A 729 -12.53 -36.85 1.09
N ASP A 730 -11.27 -37.24 0.87
CA ASP A 730 -10.20 -36.29 0.56
C ASP A 730 -10.45 -35.62 -0.80
N ILE A 731 -10.84 -34.35 -0.77
CA ILE A 731 -11.19 -33.59 -1.97
C ILE A 731 -10.02 -33.48 -2.96
N HIS A 732 -8.78 -33.42 -2.48
CA HIS A 732 -7.61 -33.33 -3.36
C HIS A 732 -7.33 -34.66 -4.04
N ALA A 733 -7.50 -35.77 -3.32
CA ALA A 733 -7.39 -37.10 -3.92
C ALA A 733 -8.53 -37.33 -4.92
N GLN A 734 -9.76 -36.91 -4.61
CA GLN A 734 -10.89 -36.96 -5.53
C GLN A 734 -10.62 -36.14 -6.80
N THR A 735 -10.08 -34.93 -6.66
CA THR A 735 -9.67 -34.13 -7.82
C THR A 735 -8.57 -34.81 -8.62
N ALA A 736 -7.62 -35.49 -7.98
CA ALA A 736 -6.59 -36.24 -8.69
C ALA A 736 -7.19 -37.38 -9.54
N ILE A 737 -8.14 -38.14 -9.00
CA ILE A 737 -8.86 -39.19 -9.76
C ILE A 737 -9.44 -38.61 -11.04
N GLU A 738 -10.07 -37.45 -10.94
CA GLU A 738 -10.73 -36.80 -12.08
C GLU A 738 -9.73 -36.21 -13.09
N LEU A 739 -8.67 -35.54 -12.62
CA LEU A 739 -7.66 -34.93 -13.50
C LEU A 739 -6.83 -35.96 -14.27
N PHE A 740 -6.51 -37.07 -13.62
CA PHE A 740 -5.68 -38.16 -14.16
C PHE A 740 -6.50 -39.34 -14.71
N ASN A 741 -7.84 -39.26 -14.64
CA ASN A 741 -8.77 -40.29 -15.11
C ASN A 741 -8.48 -41.67 -14.51
N LEU A 742 -8.34 -41.71 -13.17
CA LEU A 742 -8.08 -42.94 -12.41
C LEU A 742 -9.39 -43.63 -12.06
N SER A 743 -9.35 -44.95 -11.87
CA SER A 743 -10.54 -45.73 -11.47
C SER A 743 -10.76 -45.80 -9.97
N ASP A 744 -9.73 -45.52 -9.16
CA ASP A 744 -9.72 -45.71 -7.71
C ASP A 744 -8.79 -44.69 -7.03
N ILE A 745 -9.15 -44.27 -5.81
CA ILE A 745 -8.33 -43.41 -4.95
C ILE A 745 -7.00 -44.06 -4.54
N ALA A 746 -6.94 -45.39 -4.47
CA ALA A 746 -5.71 -46.13 -4.15
C ALA A 746 -4.61 -45.94 -5.20
N LEU A 747 -4.97 -45.51 -6.42
CA LEU A 747 -4.03 -45.21 -7.50
C LEU A 747 -3.46 -43.77 -7.42
N VAL A 748 -3.97 -42.94 -6.50
CA VAL A 748 -3.52 -41.55 -6.35
C VAL A 748 -2.17 -41.52 -5.63
N SER A 749 -1.13 -41.12 -6.36
CA SER A 749 0.19 -40.88 -5.76
C SER A 749 0.21 -39.56 -4.96
N SER A 750 1.16 -39.43 -4.03
CA SER A 750 1.37 -38.17 -3.29
C SER A 750 1.64 -36.98 -4.22
N GLU A 751 2.31 -37.21 -5.35
CA GLU A 751 2.56 -36.19 -6.37
C GLU A 751 1.28 -35.79 -7.10
N MET A 752 0.44 -36.76 -7.50
CA MET A 752 -0.86 -36.48 -8.14
C MET A 752 -1.77 -35.68 -7.20
N ARG A 753 -1.82 -36.06 -5.91
CA ARG A 753 -2.54 -35.32 -4.88
C ARG A 753 -1.99 -33.90 -4.71
N ARG A 754 -0.67 -33.71 -4.76
CA ARG A 754 -0.04 -32.38 -4.70
C ARG A 754 -0.46 -31.52 -5.88
N ILE A 755 -0.43 -32.06 -7.11
CA ILE A 755 -0.87 -31.37 -8.32
C ILE A 755 -2.33 -30.95 -8.19
N ALA A 756 -3.21 -31.88 -7.82
CA ALA A 756 -4.63 -31.63 -7.63
C ALA A 756 -4.92 -30.59 -6.55
N LYS A 757 -4.17 -30.62 -5.43
CA LYS A 757 -4.24 -29.58 -4.38
C LYS A 757 -3.89 -28.21 -4.94
N THR A 758 -2.75 -28.08 -5.64
CA THR A 758 -2.35 -26.82 -6.26
C THR A 758 -3.37 -26.37 -7.31
N THR A 759 -3.98 -27.27 -8.07
CA THR A 759 -5.05 -26.95 -9.03
C THR A 759 -6.31 -26.46 -8.33
N ASN A 760 -6.79 -27.11 -7.27
CA ASN A 760 -7.97 -26.67 -6.51
C ASN A 760 -7.81 -25.23 -6.02
N PHE A 761 -6.70 -24.94 -5.33
CA PHE A 761 -6.42 -23.58 -4.86
C PHE A 761 -6.15 -22.62 -6.02
N GLY A 762 -5.43 -23.04 -7.05
CA GLY A 762 -5.15 -22.21 -8.22
C GLY A 762 -6.43 -21.76 -8.93
N ILE A 763 -7.42 -22.65 -9.08
CA ILE A 763 -8.69 -22.34 -9.75
C ILE A 763 -9.60 -21.50 -8.85
N VAL A 764 -9.69 -21.83 -7.54
CA VAL A 764 -10.35 -20.98 -6.54
C VAL A 764 -9.85 -19.54 -6.63
N TYR A 765 -8.54 -19.34 -6.83
CA TYR A 765 -7.91 -18.03 -6.88
C TYR A 765 -7.82 -17.39 -8.28
N GLY A 766 -8.49 -17.97 -9.29
CA GLY A 766 -8.49 -17.45 -10.66
C GLY A 766 -7.10 -17.42 -11.32
N GLN A 767 -6.22 -18.35 -10.94
CA GLN A 767 -4.87 -18.46 -11.47
C GLN A 767 -4.92 -18.82 -12.97
N SER A 768 -4.12 -18.13 -13.79
CA SER A 768 -3.99 -18.46 -15.22
C SER A 768 -3.18 -19.74 -15.43
N ALA A 769 -3.29 -20.35 -16.61
CA ALA A 769 -2.47 -21.50 -17.00
C ALA A 769 -0.96 -21.22 -16.85
N TYR A 770 -0.52 -20.00 -17.17
CA TYR A 770 0.86 -19.59 -16.96
C TYR A 770 1.26 -19.58 -15.48
N GLY A 771 0.40 -19.05 -14.60
CA GLY A 771 0.63 -19.06 -13.16
C GLY A 771 0.72 -20.48 -12.62
N LEU A 772 -0.23 -21.34 -12.99
CA LEU A 772 -0.27 -22.73 -12.56
C LEU A 772 0.96 -23.52 -13.03
N ALA A 773 1.39 -23.28 -14.27
CA ALA A 773 2.60 -23.88 -14.84
C ALA A 773 3.85 -23.54 -14.01
N GLN A 774 4.00 -22.28 -13.59
CA GLN A 774 5.13 -21.88 -12.74
C GLN A 774 5.09 -22.54 -11.36
N THR A 775 3.91 -22.63 -10.73
CA THR A 775 3.77 -23.25 -9.40
C THR A 775 4.04 -24.75 -9.43
N LEU A 776 3.60 -25.44 -10.48
CA LEU A 776 3.76 -26.88 -10.63
C LEU A 776 5.10 -27.29 -11.23
N GLY A 777 5.82 -26.37 -11.88
CA GLY A 777 7.06 -26.67 -12.61
C GLY A 777 6.82 -27.45 -13.90
N ILE A 778 5.66 -27.26 -14.55
CA ILE A 778 5.24 -27.95 -15.78
C ILE A 778 5.15 -26.99 -16.96
N SER A 779 4.93 -27.50 -18.18
CA SER A 779 4.74 -26.63 -19.35
C SER A 779 3.39 -25.90 -19.31
N ASN A 780 3.31 -24.72 -19.94
CA ASN A 780 2.05 -23.96 -20.07
C ASN A 780 0.96 -24.73 -20.84
N GLY A 781 1.37 -25.61 -21.77
CA GLY A 781 0.45 -26.49 -22.50
C GLY A 781 -0.17 -27.57 -21.60
N GLU A 782 0.62 -28.15 -20.69
CA GLU A 782 0.12 -29.12 -19.70
C GLU A 782 -0.79 -28.46 -18.68
N ALA A 783 -0.40 -27.29 -18.15
CA ALA A 783 -1.24 -26.54 -17.22
C ALA A 783 -2.60 -26.15 -17.84
N SER A 784 -2.61 -25.74 -19.11
CA SER A 784 -3.85 -25.46 -19.85
C SER A 784 -4.74 -26.70 -19.94
N LYS A 785 -4.17 -27.89 -20.20
CA LYS A 785 -4.94 -29.16 -20.25
C LYS A 785 -5.52 -29.52 -18.89
N ILE A 786 -4.77 -29.32 -17.79
CA ILE A 786 -5.24 -29.56 -16.43
C ILE A 786 -6.45 -28.66 -16.12
N ILE A 787 -6.36 -27.37 -16.42
CA ILE A 787 -7.47 -26.41 -16.21
C ILE A 787 -8.67 -26.81 -17.05
N GLN A 788 -8.47 -27.16 -18.32
CA GLN A 788 -9.56 -27.58 -19.21
C GLN A 788 -10.28 -28.83 -18.67
N ARG A 789 -9.53 -29.88 -18.29
CA ARG A 789 -10.13 -31.09 -17.70
C ARG A 789 -10.88 -30.79 -16.41
N PHE A 790 -10.35 -29.92 -15.57
CA PHE A 790 -11.03 -29.48 -14.36
C PHE A 790 -12.38 -28.85 -14.69
N LYS A 791 -12.41 -27.89 -15.62
CA LYS A 791 -13.65 -27.21 -16.05
C LYS A 791 -14.67 -28.16 -16.67
N GLU A 792 -14.21 -29.09 -17.50
CA GLU A 792 -15.06 -30.12 -18.12
C GLU A 792 -15.69 -31.05 -17.07
N ARG A 793 -14.96 -31.31 -15.97
CA ARG A 793 -15.40 -32.24 -14.94
C ARG A 793 -16.16 -31.59 -13.78
N TYR A 794 -15.94 -30.30 -13.53
CA TYR A 794 -16.59 -29.55 -12.47
C TYR A 794 -17.37 -28.36 -13.05
N SER A 795 -18.43 -28.68 -13.80
CA SER A 795 -19.23 -27.69 -14.52
C SER A 795 -19.97 -26.73 -13.59
N GLY A 796 -20.32 -27.15 -12.37
CA GLY A 796 -20.96 -26.27 -11.39
C GLY A 796 -20.03 -25.14 -10.96
N ILE A 797 -18.74 -25.44 -10.79
CA ILE A 797 -17.71 -24.45 -10.43
C ILE A 797 -17.53 -23.42 -11.54
N GLU A 798 -17.43 -23.85 -12.80
CA GLU A 798 -17.31 -22.93 -13.93
C GLU A 798 -18.55 -22.04 -14.07
N ALA A 799 -19.75 -22.61 -13.90
CA ALA A 799 -21.00 -21.85 -13.93
C ALA A 799 -21.03 -20.77 -12.83
N TYR A 800 -20.64 -21.12 -11.61
CA TYR A 800 -20.55 -20.17 -10.50
C TYR A 800 -19.54 -19.04 -10.77
N MET A 801 -18.34 -19.38 -11.26
CA MET A 801 -17.33 -18.37 -11.59
C MET A 801 -17.88 -17.39 -12.64
N GLN A 802 -18.53 -17.90 -13.69
CA GLN A 802 -19.09 -17.06 -14.75
C GLN A 802 -20.24 -16.18 -14.22
N GLN A 803 -21.17 -16.74 -13.46
CA GLN A 803 -22.27 -15.99 -12.84
C GLN A 803 -21.77 -14.89 -11.91
N THR A 804 -20.74 -15.18 -11.10
CA THR A 804 -20.13 -14.19 -10.20
C THR A 804 -19.51 -13.04 -10.99
N LEU A 805 -18.81 -13.33 -12.09
CA LEU A 805 -18.24 -12.29 -12.96
C LEU A 805 -19.32 -11.45 -13.65
N ASP A 806 -20.39 -12.08 -14.14
CA ASP A 806 -21.48 -11.38 -14.80
C ASP A 806 -22.25 -10.48 -13.80
N PHE A 807 -22.47 -10.96 -12.58
CA PHE A 807 -23.00 -10.15 -11.49
C PHE A 807 -22.08 -8.96 -11.18
N ALA A 808 -20.78 -9.20 -11.02
CA ALA A 808 -19.80 -8.16 -10.71
C ALA A 808 -19.75 -7.08 -11.78
N ARG A 809 -19.79 -7.46 -13.07
CA ARG A 809 -19.80 -6.52 -14.20
C ARG A 809 -21.07 -5.67 -14.25
N ALA A 810 -22.21 -6.24 -13.87
CA ALA A 810 -23.50 -5.54 -13.88
C ALA A 810 -23.66 -4.59 -12.68
N HIS A 811 -23.18 -4.97 -11.50
CA HIS A 811 -23.44 -4.25 -10.24
C HIS A 811 -22.24 -3.46 -9.71
N GLY A 812 -21.02 -3.76 -10.17
CA GLY A 812 -19.80 -3.12 -9.70
C GLY A 812 -19.31 -3.62 -8.33
N TYR A 813 -19.88 -4.71 -7.80
CA TYR A 813 -19.45 -5.33 -6.54
C TYR A 813 -19.80 -6.84 -6.51
N VAL A 814 -19.28 -7.56 -5.52
CA VAL A 814 -19.67 -8.92 -5.15
C VAL A 814 -19.94 -9.03 -3.64
N GLU A 815 -20.69 -10.05 -3.21
CA GLU A 815 -21.13 -10.21 -1.81
C GLU A 815 -20.72 -11.56 -1.22
N THR A 816 -20.50 -11.60 0.10
CA THR A 816 -20.36 -12.84 0.90
C THR A 816 -21.72 -13.42 1.28
N LEU A 817 -21.73 -14.63 1.86
CA LEU A 817 -22.94 -15.25 2.41
C LEU A 817 -23.65 -14.36 3.44
N SER A 818 -22.89 -13.59 4.20
CA SER A 818 -23.40 -12.69 5.24
C SER A 818 -23.69 -11.27 4.73
N GLY A 819 -23.54 -11.01 3.43
CA GLY A 819 -23.85 -9.72 2.80
C GLY A 819 -22.71 -8.70 2.80
N ARG A 820 -21.46 -9.10 3.09
CA ARG A 820 -20.29 -8.20 3.00
C ARG A 820 -19.99 -7.89 1.54
N ARG A 821 -19.86 -6.61 1.20
CA ARG A 821 -19.58 -6.14 -0.16
C ARG A 821 -18.09 -5.95 -0.42
N ARG A 822 -17.61 -6.43 -1.58
CA ARG A 822 -16.35 -5.98 -2.20
C ARG A 822 -16.69 -5.11 -3.40
N LEU A 823 -16.41 -3.81 -3.30
CA LEU A 823 -16.51 -2.89 -4.44
C LEU A 823 -15.43 -3.20 -5.48
N LEU A 824 -15.83 -3.18 -6.75
CA LEU A 824 -15.02 -3.51 -7.92
C LEU A 824 -15.30 -2.49 -9.04
N PRO A 825 -14.98 -1.19 -8.85
CA PRO A 825 -15.28 -0.15 -9.84
C PRO A 825 -14.63 -0.40 -11.21
N GLU A 826 -13.63 -1.28 -11.26
CA GLU A 826 -12.71 -1.47 -12.37
C GLU A 826 -12.89 -2.84 -13.05
N ILE A 827 -13.98 -3.53 -12.70
CA ILE A 827 -14.37 -4.81 -13.29
C ILE A 827 -14.64 -4.72 -14.81
N ASN A 828 -14.99 -3.53 -15.30
CA ASN A 828 -15.24 -3.25 -16.72
C ASN A 828 -14.09 -2.48 -17.41
N ASN A 829 -12.91 -2.38 -16.77
CA ASN A 829 -11.82 -1.58 -17.31
C ASN A 829 -11.36 -2.08 -18.70
N PRO A 830 -11.13 -1.20 -19.69
CA PRO A 830 -10.67 -1.59 -21.02
C PRO A 830 -9.27 -2.23 -21.00
N ASN A 831 -8.41 -1.83 -20.06
CA ASN A 831 -7.11 -2.44 -19.84
C ASN A 831 -7.28 -3.88 -19.34
N ARG A 832 -6.83 -4.82 -20.18
CA ARG A 832 -6.93 -6.26 -19.92
C ARG A 832 -6.31 -6.68 -18.58
N MET A 833 -5.15 -6.15 -18.21
CA MET A 833 -4.47 -6.53 -16.97
C MET A 833 -5.25 -6.07 -15.74
N THR A 834 -5.76 -4.82 -15.77
CA THR A 834 -6.61 -4.28 -14.69
C THR A 834 -7.91 -5.07 -14.55
N ARG A 835 -8.55 -5.39 -15.69
CA ARG A 835 -9.78 -6.18 -15.70
C ARG A 835 -9.56 -7.58 -15.14
N GLU A 836 -8.56 -8.31 -15.63
CA GLU A 836 -8.24 -9.67 -15.14
C GLU A 836 -7.92 -9.70 -13.64
N LEU A 837 -7.31 -8.64 -13.10
CA LEU A 837 -7.08 -8.51 -11.66
C LEU A 837 -8.40 -8.36 -10.87
N ASN A 838 -9.33 -7.52 -11.34
CA ASN A 838 -10.63 -7.34 -10.71
C ASN A 838 -11.52 -8.58 -10.83
N GLU A 839 -11.46 -9.29 -11.96
CA GLU A 839 -12.17 -10.55 -12.17
C GLU A 839 -11.69 -11.63 -11.16
N ARG A 840 -10.38 -11.71 -10.89
CA ARG A 840 -9.86 -12.58 -9.83
C ARG A 840 -10.37 -12.18 -8.46
N MET A 841 -10.38 -10.88 -8.15
CA MET A 841 -10.90 -10.38 -6.88
C MET A 841 -12.40 -10.68 -6.72
N ALA A 842 -13.18 -10.59 -7.79
CA ALA A 842 -14.60 -10.90 -7.81
C ALA A 842 -14.89 -12.36 -7.42
N ILE A 843 -14.09 -13.30 -7.90
CA ILE A 843 -14.26 -14.73 -7.60
C ILE A 843 -13.77 -15.06 -6.18
N ASN A 844 -12.65 -14.47 -5.75
CA ASN A 844 -12.02 -14.82 -4.48
C ASN A 844 -12.76 -14.23 -3.27
N SER A 845 -13.25 -12.99 -3.39
CA SER A 845 -13.78 -12.24 -2.25
C SER A 845 -15.01 -12.90 -1.60
N PRO A 846 -15.99 -13.43 -2.35
CA PRO A 846 -17.12 -14.15 -1.76
C PRO A 846 -16.69 -15.37 -0.96
N LEU A 847 -15.73 -16.15 -1.45
CA LEU A 847 -15.25 -17.37 -0.78
C LEU A 847 -14.47 -17.04 0.49
N GLN A 848 -13.45 -16.19 0.39
CA GLN A 848 -12.60 -15.83 1.53
C GLN A 848 -13.34 -15.01 2.57
N GLY A 849 -14.20 -14.09 2.11
CA GLY A 849 -14.99 -13.28 3.01
C GLY A 849 -16.06 -14.07 3.73
N SER A 850 -16.73 -15.02 3.05
CA SER A 850 -17.66 -15.92 3.74
C SER A 850 -16.94 -16.79 4.77
N ALA A 851 -15.74 -17.32 4.47
CA ALA A 851 -14.95 -18.06 5.45
C ALA A 851 -14.65 -17.21 6.69
N SER A 852 -14.23 -15.96 6.47
CA SER A 852 -13.99 -15.01 7.56
C SER A 852 -15.25 -14.70 8.36
N ASP A 853 -16.38 -14.48 7.70
CA ASP A 853 -17.65 -14.16 8.35
C ASP A 853 -18.12 -15.34 9.24
N LEU A 854 -17.97 -16.58 8.76
CA LEU A 854 -18.30 -17.79 9.52
C LEU A 854 -17.41 -17.97 10.76
N ILE A 855 -16.10 -17.70 10.65
CA ILE A 855 -15.19 -17.74 11.81
C ILE A 855 -15.61 -16.70 12.85
N LYS A 856 -15.93 -15.46 12.42
CA LYS A 856 -16.40 -14.40 13.31
C LYS A 856 -17.70 -14.77 14.01
N GLN A 857 -18.66 -15.34 13.29
CA GLN A 857 -19.91 -15.85 13.87
C GLN A 857 -19.66 -16.94 14.90
N ALA A 858 -18.77 -17.89 14.60
CA ALA A 858 -18.42 -18.94 15.55
C ALA A 858 -17.78 -18.35 16.82
N MET A 859 -16.87 -17.38 16.69
CA MET A 859 -16.27 -16.69 17.84
C MET A 859 -17.34 -16.03 18.74
N ILE A 860 -18.31 -15.35 18.14
CA ILE A 860 -19.43 -14.70 18.86
C ILE A 860 -20.28 -15.75 19.58
N GLU A 861 -20.67 -16.82 18.89
CA GLU A 861 -21.53 -17.88 19.45
C GLU A 861 -20.82 -18.64 20.58
N ILE A 862 -19.53 -18.97 20.40
CA ILE A 862 -18.72 -19.65 21.40
C ILE A 862 -18.55 -18.76 22.64
N GLN A 863 -18.21 -17.48 22.45
CA GLN A 863 -18.01 -16.56 23.58
C GLN A 863 -19.31 -16.38 24.37
N ALA A 864 -20.44 -16.16 23.68
CA ALA A 864 -21.74 -16.05 24.33
C ALA A 864 -22.12 -17.32 25.12
N TRP A 865 -21.78 -18.50 24.60
CA TRP A 865 -22.01 -19.76 25.30
C TRP A 865 -21.11 -19.93 26.53
N ILE A 866 -19.82 -19.61 26.41
CA ILE A 866 -18.87 -19.65 27.54
C ILE A 866 -19.36 -18.76 28.68
N GLU A 867 -19.84 -17.55 28.37
CA GLU A 867 -20.37 -16.61 29.35
C GLU A 867 -21.69 -17.09 29.97
N ALA A 868 -22.63 -17.55 29.16
CA ALA A 868 -23.94 -18.01 29.63
C ALA A 868 -23.84 -19.23 30.56
N GLU A 869 -22.96 -20.18 30.24
CA GLU A 869 -22.74 -21.40 31.03
C GLU A 869 -21.62 -21.26 32.07
N GLN A 870 -21.00 -20.07 32.17
CA GLN A 870 -19.90 -19.77 33.09
C GLN A 870 -18.73 -20.76 32.98
N LEU A 871 -18.38 -21.14 31.75
CA LEU A 871 -17.35 -22.15 31.49
C LEU A 871 -15.95 -21.57 31.69
N SER A 872 -15.06 -22.39 32.21
CA SER A 872 -13.64 -22.04 32.35
C SER A 872 -12.91 -22.22 31.03
N ALA A 873 -13.16 -21.36 30.05
CA ALA A 873 -12.47 -21.37 28.76
C ALA A 873 -12.14 -19.95 28.31
N ARG A 874 -10.93 -19.76 27.76
CA ARG A 874 -10.48 -18.46 27.27
C ARG A 874 -10.10 -18.58 25.81
N LEU A 875 -10.80 -17.86 24.93
CA LEU A 875 -10.34 -17.66 23.56
C LEU A 875 -9.13 -16.72 23.58
N LEU A 876 -8.00 -17.17 23.01
CA LEU A 876 -6.73 -16.45 23.05
C LEU A 876 -6.39 -15.85 21.69
N LEU A 877 -6.39 -16.65 20.63
CA LEU A 877 -5.94 -16.24 19.30
C LEU A 877 -6.90 -16.70 18.20
N GLN A 878 -6.98 -15.88 17.15
CA GLN A 878 -7.53 -16.23 15.85
C GLN A 878 -6.39 -16.14 14.82
N VAL A 879 -5.97 -17.27 14.25
CA VAL A 879 -4.87 -17.34 13.29
C VAL A 879 -5.30 -18.11 12.06
N HIS A 880 -5.37 -17.41 10.94
CA HIS A 880 -5.91 -17.96 9.70
C HIS A 880 -7.35 -18.45 9.81
N ASP A 881 -7.56 -19.76 9.90
CA ASP A 881 -8.87 -20.41 10.01
C ASP A 881 -8.96 -21.20 11.35
N GLU A 882 -7.99 -20.96 12.24
CA GLU A 882 -7.81 -21.60 13.54
C GLU A 882 -8.22 -20.67 14.69
N LEU A 883 -8.90 -21.24 15.68
CA LEU A 883 -9.16 -20.65 16.99
C LEU A 883 -8.34 -21.39 18.06
N LEU A 884 -7.59 -20.63 18.87
CA LEU A 884 -6.78 -21.16 19.95
C LEU A 884 -7.36 -20.77 21.31
N PHE A 885 -7.65 -21.77 22.12
CA PHE A 885 -8.21 -21.62 23.46
C PHE A 885 -7.21 -22.06 24.53
N GLU A 886 -7.43 -21.58 25.74
CA GLU A 886 -6.82 -22.07 26.97
C GLU A 886 -7.93 -22.58 27.90
N ILE A 887 -7.88 -23.87 28.25
CA ILE A 887 -8.95 -24.60 28.94
C ILE A 887 -8.33 -25.50 30.03
N PRO A 888 -8.94 -25.61 31.23
CA PRO A 888 -8.55 -26.61 32.23
C PRO A 888 -8.57 -28.01 31.66
N ALA A 889 -7.52 -28.79 31.95
CA ALA A 889 -7.39 -30.16 31.49
C ALA A 889 -8.57 -31.04 31.94
N ALA A 890 -9.17 -30.73 33.10
CA ALA A 890 -10.32 -31.44 33.65
C ALA A 890 -11.63 -31.22 32.86
N ASP A 891 -11.74 -30.11 32.12
CA ASP A 891 -12.99 -29.70 31.45
C ASP A 891 -12.97 -29.96 29.93
N LEU A 892 -11.87 -30.50 29.39
CA LEU A 892 -11.68 -30.69 27.95
C LEU A 892 -12.78 -31.55 27.32
N ASP A 893 -13.15 -32.66 27.97
CA ASP A 893 -14.14 -33.61 27.45
C ASP A 893 -15.56 -33.02 27.32
N VAL A 894 -15.83 -31.91 28.03
CA VAL A 894 -17.11 -31.21 28.01
C VAL A 894 -17.04 -30.00 27.09
N ILE A 895 -16.01 -29.17 27.26
CA ILE A 895 -15.93 -27.88 26.59
C ILE A 895 -15.58 -28.04 25.11
N VAL A 896 -14.60 -28.89 24.79
CA VAL A 896 -14.08 -29.01 23.42
C VAL A 896 -15.14 -29.50 22.41
N PRO A 897 -15.94 -30.55 22.70
CA PRO A 897 -17.05 -30.93 21.82
C PRO A 897 -18.09 -29.82 21.65
N GLY A 898 -18.34 -29.03 22.70
CA GLY A 898 -19.27 -27.90 22.66
C GLY A 898 -18.79 -26.76 21.76
N ILE A 899 -17.47 -26.47 21.74
CA ILE A 899 -16.86 -25.50 20.82
C ILE A 899 -16.91 -26.06 19.40
N GLN A 900 -16.47 -27.31 19.20
CA GLN A 900 -16.44 -27.96 17.88
C GLN A 900 -17.83 -27.95 17.22
N GLN A 901 -18.88 -28.32 17.97
CA GLN A 901 -20.24 -28.32 17.46
C GLN A 901 -20.68 -26.93 16.95
N ARG A 902 -20.39 -25.87 17.69
CA ARG A 902 -20.75 -24.49 17.32
C ARG A 902 -20.01 -24.04 16.06
N MET A 903 -18.73 -24.37 15.95
CA MET A 903 -17.98 -24.10 14.73
C MET A 903 -18.55 -24.86 13.52
N GLU A 904 -18.87 -26.14 13.68
CA GLU A 904 -19.37 -26.97 12.58
C GLU A 904 -20.82 -26.62 12.17
N GLN A 905 -21.61 -26.04 13.07
CA GLN A 905 -23.04 -25.74 12.89
C GLN A 905 -23.36 -24.24 12.78
N VAL A 906 -22.34 -23.37 12.75
CA VAL A 906 -22.48 -21.90 12.77
C VAL A 906 -23.45 -21.39 11.71
N VAL A 907 -23.46 -22.00 10.51
CA VAL A 907 -24.38 -21.68 9.42
C VAL A 907 -24.77 -22.97 8.68
N PRO A 908 -26.05 -23.14 8.29
CA PRO A 908 -26.46 -24.27 7.48
C PRO A 908 -25.88 -24.17 6.06
N LEU A 909 -24.92 -25.03 5.74
CA LEU A 909 -24.35 -25.19 4.41
C LEU A 909 -24.82 -26.51 3.76
N ARG A 910 -24.69 -26.58 2.43
CA ARG A 910 -25.00 -27.79 1.64
C ARG A 910 -24.02 -28.94 1.90
N VAL A 911 -22.82 -28.60 2.35
CA VAL A 911 -21.77 -29.52 2.77
C VAL A 911 -21.46 -29.26 4.24
N PRO A 912 -21.20 -30.29 5.05
CA PRO A 912 -20.88 -30.09 6.45
C PRO A 912 -19.58 -29.30 6.58
N LEU A 913 -19.50 -28.38 7.55
CA LEU A 913 -18.20 -27.89 8.01
C LEU A 913 -17.54 -28.98 8.86
N LYS A 914 -16.21 -28.95 8.94
CA LYS A 914 -15.43 -29.90 9.72
C LYS A 914 -14.32 -29.13 10.42
N VAL A 915 -14.08 -29.47 11.68
CA VAL A 915 -13.05 -28.85 12.50
C VAL A 915 -12.10 -29.92 13.02
N ASP A 916 -10.81 -29.71 12.79
CA ASP A 916 -9.75 -30.55 13.35
C ASP A 916 -9.37 -29.99 14.73
N VAL A 917 -9.29 -30.89 15.73
CA VAL A 917 -9.10 -30.52 17.13
C VAL A 917 -7.83 -31.15 17.67
N HIS A 918 -6.97 -30.32 18.25
CA HIS A 918 -5.72 -30.75 18.88
C HIS A 918 -5.51 -30.02 20.21
N SER A 919 -4.92 -30.69 21.20
CA SER A 919 -4.62 -30.08 22.51
C SER A 919 -3.23 -30.45 23.00
N GLY A 920 -2.62 -29.57 23.79
CA GLY A 920 -1.26 -29.74 24.28
C GLY A 920 -0.89 -28.72 25.35
N LEU A 921 0.34 -28.81 25.87
CA LEU A 921 0.88 -27.83 26.82
C LEU A 921 1.38 -26.56 26.15
N ASN A 922 1.69 -26.66 24.86
CA ASN A 922 2.14 -25.56 24.03
C ASN A 922 1.47 -25.61 22.65
N TRP A 923 1.57 -24.51 21.91
CA TRP A 923 0.88 -24.38 20.63
C TRP A 923 1.45 -25.29 19.53
N MET A 924 2.67 -25.80 19.70
CA MET A 924 3.22 -26.81 18.79
C MET A 924 2.59 -28.19 19.00
N GLU A 925 2.38 -28.59 20.25
CA GLU A 925 1.70 -29.86 20.59
C GLU A 925 0.21 -29.83 20.23
N ALA A 926 -0.41 -28.66 20.31
CA ALA A 926 -1.79 -28.44 19.95
C ALA A 926 -2.00 -28.20 18.43
N LYS A 927 -1.08 -28.63 17.53
CA LYS A 927 -1.14 -28.31 16.10
C LYS A 927 -0.87 -29.50 15.18
#